data_AF-A0A2H0RSH5-F1
#
_entry.id   AF-A0A2H0RSH5-F1
#
_cell.length_a   1.000
_cell.length_b   1.000
_cell.length_c   1.000
_cell.angle_alpha   90.00
_cell.angle_beta   90.00
_cell.angle_gamma   90.00
#
_symmetry.space_group_name_H-M   'P 1'
#
loop_
_entity.id
_entity.type
_entity.pdbx_description
1 polymer ?
#
loop_
_entity_poly.entity_id
_entity_poly.type
_entity_poly.pdbx_seq_one_letter_code
_entity_poly.pdbx_strand_id
1 'polypeptide(L)'
;MFHAAEGGTIPPVNAKKPPEAPNSHLAELRRRTAKASTDPGIYKWLGKEGEVLYVGKAKNLKNRLKSYVQEKPDLNIGPWKLSLIRHIADFDTTVTNSELEALILETNLIKELKPKYNVLMKDDKNYVYVRIGLQNPYPDVGVVRRTEHDGAKYFGPFLSAYDTKRTLDVLQEIFNYREDRKALEKLNRAAQKGEDHGRAHPSLDFQIGQSCGIAMGKISKEEYRSRIDAVVAFFKGNRSTVLKQATALMQEAAQNRKFEKAAKLRDTVRFMEEMRKEQIVSGTSGEDTDTFAVAMSGSKALIVALRERGGKLIGEQSFPLRGEPDSPAEALEQFLPQYYSSVPDLPDLVVIGEEIEDAGLLSAWLTEQKERTVEVRMPERGKKSKVLQLAERNATEKVKQLEAKWESAVRNIEEALVELTEALHLPEKPRRIEGYDISHLGGTETVGSMAVTINGKPATKDYRSFTIQTLKEGDIDDYRALEEVLRRRLKYLTQDLKLEEEQWKREDITFGKVRKAEQKAVDRIHEENYKEINNKEIDYRKYLVARKEDVIIGFCRMVEHEGGHRELKSLWVQSDVRGKHLGQFLVRKMLSMQKNTKKVYVTVRTSLEEYYSNLGFRHTNTHPPIVEKKLRIAEKEKGVPPGIVMVYIYADHKKDISLSEKPDLLLIDGGKGQLGSAVKVLKEYNLDIPVIGLAKQEEELFLPDTPHPIPLPKDSQAQFLLQRIRNEAHRFANEHRKKRIAKHAISSALDDVPGIGEKMKQALLTRFGSVRNIQEASDEELRNIISDTQLKALRTHL
;
A
#
# COMPACT_ATOMS: atom_id res chain seq x y z
N MET A 1 32.53 20.10 61.60
CA MET A 1 32.39 21.26 60.71
C MET A 1 31.53 20.84 59.54
N PHE A 2 30.25 21.21 59.58
CA PHE A 2 29.35 21.12 58.44
C PHE A 2 29.39 22.46 57.71
N HIS A 3 29.66 22.46 56.41
CA HIS A 3 29.28 23.56 55.55
C HIS A 3 28.58 23.03 54.30
N ALA A 4 27.44 23.66 54.04
CA ALA A 4 26.45 23.34 53.03
C ALA A 4 26.94 23.70 51.63
N ALA A 5 26.49 22.95 50.63
CA ALA A 5 26.42 23.40 49.25
C ALA A 5 25.07 22.95 48.65
N GLU A 6 24.49 23.87 47.91
CA GLU A 6 23.08 24.02 47.57
C GLU A 6 22.56 23.03 46.53
N GLY A 7 21.23 22.85 46.54
CA GLY A 7 20.50 21.97 45.63
C GLY A 7 20.58 22.39 44.16
N GLY A 8 21.03 21.46 43.32
CA GLY A 8 20.83 21.50 41.88
C GLY A 8 19.50 20.86 41.50
N THR A 9 18.55 21.67 41.06
CA THR A 9 17.28 21.25 40.46
C THR A 9 17.51 20.43 39.18
N ILE A 10 16.91 19.25 39.11
CA ILE A 10 16.79 18.42 37.90
C ILE A 10 16.09 19.26 36.80
N PRO A 11 16.65 19.37 35.57
CA PRO A 11 15.98 20.12 34.51
C PRO A 11 14.73 19.37 34.03
N PRO A 12 13.61 20.06 33.74
CA PRO A 12 12.43 19.41 33.20
C PRO A 12 12.71 18.89 31.78
N VAL A 13 12.47 17.59 31.57
CA VAL A 13 12.45 16.95 30.26
C VAL A 13 11.22 17.43 29.49
N ASN A 14 11.34 18.56 28.79
CA ASN A 14 10.52 18.89 27.62
C ASN A 14 11.05 20.14 26.88
N ALA A 15 12.17 20.01 26.18
CA ALA A 15 12.54 20.96 25.15
C ALA A 15 11.96 20.48 23.80
N LYS A 16 10.79 21.04 23.44
CA LYS A 16 10.21 20.92 22.09
C LYS A 16 11.29 21.25 21.04
N LYS A 17 11.39 20.43 20.00
CA LYS A 17 12.10 20.76 18.75
C LYS A 17 11.83 22.21 18.33
N PRO A 18 12.82 22.94 17.76
CA PRO A 18 12.55 24.24 17.15
C PRO A 18 11.45 24.12 16.08
N PRO A 19 10.58 25.13 15.90
CA PRO A 19 9.47 25.05 14.97
C PRO A 19 10.00 24.89 13.52
N GLU A 20 9.59 23.81 12.86
CA GLU A 20 9.74 23.61 11.43
C GLU A 20 9.14 24.82 10.66
N ALA A 21 9.76 25.18 9.53
CA ALA A 21 9.45 26.40 8.77
C ALA A 21 7.95 26.56 8.42
N PRO A 22 7.41 27.80 8.40
CA PRO A 22 6.00 28.05 8.09
C PRO A 22 5.64 27.64 6.66
N ASN A 23 4.43 27.08 6.48
CA ASN A 23 3.94 26.64 5.18
C ASN A 23 3.86 27.80 4.17
N SER A 24 4.65 27.73 3.11
CA SER A 24 4.77 28.75 2.06
C SER A 24 3.49 28.98 1.26
N HIS A 25 2.52 28.05 1.29
CA HIS A 25 1.28 28.13 0.51
C HIS A 25 0.16 28.91 1.24
N LEU A 26 0.29 29.19 2.54
CA LEU A 26 -0.81 29.75 3.34
C LEU A 26 -1.32 31.11 2.85
N ALA A 27 -0.43 32.00 2.38
CA ALA A 27 -0.85 33.30 1.87
C ALA A 27 -1.75 33.18 0.63
N GLU A 28 -1.41 32.26 -0.28
CA GLU A 28 -2.22 32.00 -1.47
C GLU A 28 -3.55 31.34 -1.12
N LEU A 29 -3.53 30.38 -0.19
CA LEU A 29 -4.74 29.69 0.27
C LEU A 29 -5.71 30.67 0.94
N ARG A 30 -5.25 31.62 1.75
CA ARG A 30 -6.10 32.70 2.31
C ARG A 30 -6.84 33.49 1.23
N ARG A 31 -6.13 33.87 0.17
CA ARG A 31 -6.72 34.61 -0.96
C ARG A 31 -7.78 33.80 -1.70
N ARG A 32 -7.53 32.51 -1.92
CA ARG A 32 -8.45 31.61 -2.63
C ARG A 32 -9.66 31.23 -1.79
N THR A 33 -9.48 30.88 -0.53
CA THR A 33 -10.58 30.53 0.40
C THR A 33 -11.54 31.71 0.62
N ALA A 34 -11.07 32.96 0.53
CA ALA A 34 -11.93 34.13 0.59
C ALA A 34 -12.97 34.22 -0.57
N LYS A 35 -12.71 33.53 -1.69
CA LYS A 35 -13.59 33.46 -2.87
C LYS A 35 -14.45 32.19 -2.92
N ALA A 36 -14.35 31.29 -1.94
CA ALA A 36 -15.16 30.07 -1.89
C ALA A 36 -16.65 30.38 -1.68
N SER A 37 -17.53 29.45 -2.07
CA SER A 37 -18.98 29.59 -1.88
C SER A 37 -19.36 29.65 -0.40
N THR A 38 -20.46 30.33 -0.09
CA THR A 38 -21.10 30.31 1.24
C THR A 38 -22.13 29.19 1.39
N ASP A 39 -22.43 28.47 0.32
CA ASP A 39 -23.37 27.34 0.30
C ASP A 39 -22.82 26.14 1.09
N PRO A 40 -23.70 25.22 1.53
CA PRO A 40 -23.28 23.95 2.08
C PRO A 40 -22.55 23.09 1.04
N GLY A 41 -21.64 22.26 1.51
CA GLY A 41 -20.93 21.32 0.65
C GLY A 41 -19.71 20.69 1.27
N ILE A 42 -18.91 20.05 0.43
CA ILE A 42 -17.69 19.33 0.80
C ILE A 42 -16.46 20.11 0.39
N TYR A 43 -15.44 20.09 1.24
CA TYR A 43 -14.10 20.56 0.93
C TYR A 43 -13.08 19.43 1.09
N LYS A 44 -12.05 19.46 0.24
CA LYS A 44 -10.91 18.54 0.27
C LYS A 44 -9.64 19.36 0.43
N TRP A 45 -8.83 19.08 1.42
CA TRP A 45 -7.48 19.62 1.53
C TRP A 45 -6.50 18.73 0.77
N LEU A 46 -5.67 19.33 -0.07
CA LEU A 46 -4.74 18.65 -0.96
C LEU A 46 -3.30 18.93 -0.56
N GLY A 47 -2.43 17.93 -0.68
CA GLY A 47 -0.99 18.07 -0.48
C GLY A 47 -0.26 18.58 -1.73
N LYS A 48 1.07 18.65 -1.66
CA LYS A 48 1.91 19.19 -2.74
C LYS A 48 1.89 18.33 -4.01
N GLU A 49 1.59 17.04 -3.88
CA GLU A 49 1.54 16.09 -5.00
C GLU A 49 0.10 15.94 -5.54
N GLY A 50 -0.85 16.72 -5.02
CA GLY A 50 -2.28 16.65 -5.37
C GLY A 50 -3.05 15.55 -4.62
N GLU A 51 -2.42 14.92 -3.63
CA GLU A 51 -3.05 13.88 -2.81
C GLU A 51 -4.07 14.47 -1.82
N VAL A 52 -5.20 13.79 -1.62
CA VAL A 52 -6.23 14.24 -0.67
C VAL A 52 -5.80 13.90 0.76
N LEU A 53 -5.54 14.94 1.55
CA LEU A 53 -5.07 14.85 2.93
C LEU A 53 -6.23 14.78 3.92
N TYR A 54 -7.31 15.51 3.65
CA TYR A 54 -8.49 15.59 4.50
C TYR A 54 -9.73 15.93 3.66
N VAL A 55 -10.87 15.33 4.00
CA VAL A 55 -12.19 15.64 3.45
C VAL A 55 -13.07 16.10 4.61
N GLY A 56 -13.83 17.18 4.41
CA GLY A 56 -14.77 17.66 5.42
C GLY A 56 -16.03 18.25 4.80
N LYS A 57 -17.15 18.16 5.52
CA LYS A 57 -18.37 18.90 5.20
C LYS A 57 -18.43 20.27 5.88
N ALA A 58 -19.18 21.18 5.29
CA ALA A 58 -19.42 22.51 5.85
C ALA A 58 -20.83 22.98 5.53
N LYS A 59 -21.50 23.63 6.50
CA LYS A 59 -22.71 24.42 6.26
C LYS A 59 -22.43 25.68 5.43
N ASN A 60 -21.22 26.22 5.60
CA ASN A 60 -20.71 27.36 4.87
C ASN A 60 -19.24 27.09 4.50
N LEU A 61 -19.00 26.74 3.25
CA LEU A 61 -17.66 26.34 2.75
C LEU A 61 -16.61 27.43 2.99
N LYS A 62 -16.94 28.70 2.70
CA LYS A 62 -16.05 29.84 2.88
C LYS A 62 -15.59 30.00 4.32
N ASN A 63 -16.51 30.00 5.28
CA ASN A 63 -16.16 30.18 6.70
C ASN A 63 -15.34 29.00 7.21
N ARG A 64 -15.72 27.77 6.83
CA ARG A 64 -15.00 26.56 7.25
C ARG A 64 -13.59 26.54 6.69
N LEU A 65 -13.39 26.82 5.41
CA LEU A 65 -12.07 26.86 4.78
C LEU A 65 -11.17 27.96 5.40
N LYS A 66 -11.73 29.14 5.66
CA LYS A 66 -11.00 30.25 6.30
C LYS A 66 -10.46 29.87 7.69
N SER A 67 -11.16 29.02 8.44
CA SER A 67 -10.74 28.61 9.78
C SER A 67 -9.38 27.87 9.81
N TYR A 68 -9.02 27.16 8.73
CA TYR A 68 -7.75 26.44 8.63
C TYR A 68 -6.56 27.34 8.27
N VAL A 69 -6.82 28.46 7.60
CA VAL A 69 -5.76 29.31 7.01
C VAL A 69 -5.65 30.65 7.72
N GLN A 70 -6.02 30.76 9.00
CA GLN A 70 -5.92 32.01 9.75
C GLN A 70 -4.45 32.46 9.93
N GLU A 71 -4.22 33.77 10.12
CA GLU A 71 -2.87 34.32 10.37
C GLU A 71 -2.33 33.97 11.74
N LYS A 72 -3.21 33.91 12.72
CA LYS A 72 -2.94 33.42 14.08
C LYS A 72 -3.86 32.23 14.30
N PRO A 73 -3.34 30.99 14.22
CA PRO A 73 -4.13 29.81 14.58
C PRO A 73 -4.59 29.95 16.03
N ASP A 74 -5.85 29.62 16.30
CA ASP A 74 -6.38 29.58 17.66
C ASP A 74 -5.52 28.64 18.53
N LEU A 75 -5.28 29.00 19.79
CA LEU A 75 -4.40 28.25 20.71
C LEU A 75 -4.97 26.86 21.07
N ASN A 76 -6.25 26.64 20.79
CA ASN A 76 -6.97 25.38 21.01
C ASN A 76 -6.95 24.43 19.79
N ILE A 77 -6.17 24.71 18.74
CA ILE A 77 -6.07 23.82 17.57
C ILE A 77 -5.25 22.57 17.92
N GLY A 78 -5.86 21.39 17.73
CA GLY A 78 -5.21 20.12 18.03
C GLY A 78 -3.95 19.83 17.17
N PRO A 79 -3.05 18.95 17.67
CA PRO A 79 -1.75 18.68 17.04
C PRO A 79 -1.84 18.20 15.59
N TRP A 80 -2.86 17.42 15.25
CA TRP A 80 -3.08 16.89 13.90
C TRP A 80 -3.51 17.99 12.93
N LYS A 81 -4.37 18.94 13.36
CA LYS A 81 -4.84 20.04 12.52
C LYS A 81 -3.69 21.00 12.22
N LEU A 82 -2.81 21.24 13.18
CA LEU A 82 -1.52 21.91 12.92
C LEU A 82 -0.68 21.15 11.90
N SER A 83 -0.60 19.82 12.02
CA SER A 83 0.09 18.99 11.04
C SER A 83 -0.55 19.07 9.66
N LEU A 84 -1.87 19.01 9.54
CA LEU A 84 -2.60 19.19 8.29
C LEU A 84 -2.23 20.55 7.67
N ILE A 85 -2.37 21.64 8.42
CA ILE A 85 -2.06 23.01 7.97
C ILE A 85 -0.61 23.15 7.49
N ARG A 86 0.34 22.39 8.05
CA ARG A 86 1.73 22.35 7.57
C ARG A 86 1.89 21.70 6.19
N HIS A 87 1.01 20.77 5.83
CA HIS A 87 1.12 19.95 4.62
C HIS A 87 0.16 20.36 3.50
N ILE A 88 -0.90 21.11 3.77
CA ILE A 88 -1.83 21.58 2.74
C ILE A 88 -1.13 22.49 1.74
N ALA A 89 -1.32 22.23 0.46
CA ALA A 89 -0.83 23.05 -0.64
C ALA A 89 -1.99 23.63 -1.48
N ASP A 90 -3.12 22.93 -1.53
CA ASP A 90 -4.31 23.31 -2.29
C ASP A 90 -5.60 22.82 -1.60
N PHE A 91 -6.76 23.24 -2.10
CA PHE A 91 -8.07 22.72 -1.73
C PHE A 91 -9.02 22.65 -2.93
N ASP A 92 -9.96 21.73 -2.84
CA ASP A 92 -11.08 21.55 -3.78
C ASP A 92 -12.41 21.63 -3.02
N THR A 93 -13.49 22.06 -3.68
CA THR A 93 -14.82 22.18 -3.08
C THR A 93 -15.93 21.67 -4.01
N THR A 94 -16.93 21.01 -3.44
CA THR A 94 -18.13 20.58 -4.14
C THR A 94 -19.35 21.09 -3.37
N VAL A 95 -20.12 21.99 -3.99
CA VAL A 95 -21.37 22.53 -3.40
C VAL A 95 -22.46 21.48 -3.48
N THR A 96 -23.29 21.36 -2.43
CA THR A 96 -24.44 20.47 -2.38
C THR A 96 -25.72 21.27 -2.15
N ASN A 97 -26.88 20.67 -2.44
CA ASN A 97 -28.17 21.33 -2.28
C ASN A 97 -28.66 21.31 -0.82
N SER A 98 -28.08 20.45 0.02
CA SER A 98 -28.41 20.35 1.45
C SER A 98 -27.22 19.89 2.29
N GLU A 99 -27.31 20.11 3.61
CA GLU A 99 -26.35 19.58 4.60
C GLU A 99 -26.37 18.04 4.68
N LEU A 100 -27.53 17.43 4.44
CA LEU A 100 -27.69 15.98 4.38
C LEU A 100 -26.95 15.38 3.18
N GLU A 101 -27.10 15.98 2.00
CA GLU A 101 -26.36 15.59 0.80
C GLU A 101 -24.84 15.75 1.00
N ALA A 102 -24.42 16.81 1.70
CA ALA A 102 -23.02 16.96 2.10
C ALA A 102 -22.58 15.78 2.98
N LEU A 103 -23.29 15.47 4.07
CA LEU A 103 -22.95 14.36 4.97
C LEU A 103 -22.78 13.02 4.23
N ILE A 104 -23.69 12.72 3.30
CA ILE A 104 -23.64 11.49 2.47
C ILE A 104 -22.41 11.50 1.56
N LEU A 105 -22.18 12.61 0.85
CA LEU A 105 -21.06 12.75 -0.08
C LEU A 105 -19.71 12.71 0.64
N GLU A 106 -19.58 13.37 1.80
CA GLU A 106 -18.41 13.29 2.66
C GLU A 106 -18.09 11.85 3.04
N THR A 107 -19.09 11.13 3.54
CA THR A 107 -18.95 9.74 3.97
C THR A 107 -18.45 8.86 2.83
N ASN A 108 -18.99 9.04 1.63
CA ASN A 108 -18.58 8.31 0.43
C ASN A 108 -17.13 8.64 0.03
N LEU A 109 -16.76 9.92 0.02
CA LEU A 109 -15.41 10.38 -0.32
C LEU A 109 -14.36 9.92 0.69
N ILE A 110 -14.67 9.91 1.99
CA ILE A 110 -13.77 9.39 3.03
C ILE A 110 -13.53 7.89 2.82
N LYS A 111 -14.58 7.12 2.50
CA LYS A 111 -14.48 5.67 2.23
C LYS A 111 -13.64 5.37 0.99
N GLU A 112 -13.82 6.15 -0.08
CA GLU A 112 -13.11 5.98 -1.34
C GLU A 112 -11.63 6.41 -1.23
N LEU A 113 -11.39 7.63 -0.74
CA LEU A 113 -10.08 8.28 -0.78
C LEU A 113 -9.19 7.92 0.42
N LYS A 114 -9.80 7.52 1.54
CA LYS A 114 -9.14 7.21 2.83
C LYS A 114 -8.06 8.22 3.22
N PRO A 115 -8.43 9.52 3.34
CA PRO A 115 -7.46 10.59 3.54
C PRO A 115 -6.70 10.42 4.85
N LYS A 116 -5.44 10.85 4.87
CA LYS A 116 -4.51 10.61 5.99
C LYS A 116 -5.02 11.13 7.34
N TYR A 117 -5.67 12.30 7.34
CA TYR A 117 -6.06 13.00 8.56
C TYR A 117 -7.53 12.81 8.97
N ASN A 118 -8.35 12.13 8.15
CA ASN A 118 -9.71 11.80 8.55
C ASN A 118 -9.75 10.66 9.57
N VAL A 119 -10.75 10.68 10.44
CA VAL A 119 -11.02 9.57 11.33
C VAL A 119 -11.52 8.38 10.50
N LEU A 120 -10.82 7.25 10.57
CA LEU A 120 -11.13 6.04 9.82
C LEU A 120 -11.19 4.83 10.75
N MET A 121 -12.11 3.91 10.48
CA MET A 121 -12.12 2.60 11.13
C MET A 121 -10.87 1.82 10.74
N LYS A 122 -10.14 1.29 11.74
CA LYS A 122 -8.84 0.64 11.49
C LYS A 122 -8.95 -0.69 10.73
N ASP A 123 -10.09 -1.38 10.85
CA ASP A 123 -10.29 -2.76 10.37
C ASP A 123 -11.70 -3.03 9.85
N ASP A 124 -12.02 -2.60 8.63
CA ASP A 124 -13.27 -3.04 7.95
C ASP A 124 -13.11 -4.43 7.31
N LYS A 125 -11.87 -4.95 7.26
CA LYS A 125 -11.49 -6.13 6.44
C LYS A 125 -11.56 -7.47 7.17
N ASN A 126 -11.79 -7.47 8.49
CA ASN A 126 -11.81 -8.69 9.29
C ASN A 126 -13.23 -9.19 9.60
N TYR A 127 -14.25 -8.41 9.23
CA TYR A 127 -15.63 -8.81 9.47
C TYR A 127 -16.12 -9.84 8.47
N VAL A 128 -16.89 -10.79 8.98
CA VAL A 128 -17.69 -11.68 8.14
C VAL A 128 -19.16 -11.57 8.51
N TYR A 129 -20.01 -11.87 7.55
CA TYR A 129 -21.45 -11.92 7.68
C TYR A 129 -21.91 -13.32 7.29
N VAL A 130 -22.94 -13.81 7.97
CA VAL A 130 -23.67 -15.00 7.54
C VAL A 130 -24.78 -14.54 6.62
N ARG A 131 -24.69 -14.89 5.33
CA ARG A 131 -25.71 -14.65 4.31
C ARG A 131 -26.66 -15.84 4.27
N ILE A 132 -27.96 -15.59 4.31
CA ILE A 132 -29.02 -16.60 4.15
C ILE A 132 -29.97 -16.15 3.02
N GLY A 133 -29.98 -16.90 1.92
CA GLY A 133 -30.74 -16.59 0.70
C GLY A 133 -32.24 -16.87 0.80
N LEU A 134 -32.96 -16.22 1.72
CA LEU A 134 -34.39 -16.49 2.00
C LEU A 134 -35.34 -16.16 0.85
N GLN A 135 -34.91 -15.35 -0.11
CA GLN A 135 -35.63 -15.03 -1.34
C GLN A 135 -35.77 -16.23 -2.29
N ASN A 136 -34.91 -17.24 -2.13
CA ASN A 136 -34.93 -18.44 -2.95
C ASN A 136 -35.84 -19.52 -2.32
N PRO A 137 -36.57 -20.30 -3.14
CA PRO A 137 -37.35 -21.46 -2.68
C PRO A 137 -36.54 -22.47 -1.85
N TYR A 138 -35.27 -22.65 -2.20
CA TYR A 138 -34.28 -23.44 -1.48
C TYR A 138 -33.13 -22.51 -1.03
N PRO A 139 -33.22 -21.91 0.17
CA PRO A 139 -32.22 -20.96 0.66
C PRO A 139 -30.84 -21.58 0.84
N ASP A 140 -29.80 -20.85 0.45
CA ASP A 140 -28.41 -21.17 0.77
C ASP A 140 -27.95 -20.39 2.01
N VAL A 141 -26.97 -20.94 2.74
CA VAL A 141 -26.33 -20.30 3.90
C VAL A 141 -24.83 -20.27 3.68
N GLY A 142 -24.22 -19.09 3.79
CA GLY A 142 -22.79 -18.91 3.56
C GLY A 142 -22.17 -17.82 4.41
N VAL A 143 -20.84 -17.82 4.47
CA VAL A 143 -20.06 -16.76 5.12
C VAL A 143 -19.47 -15.85 4.05
N VAL A 144 -19.82 -14.57 4.10
CA VAL A 144 -19.36 -13.55 3.14
C VAL A 144 -18.64 -12.42 3.87
N ARG A 145 -17.79 -11.68 3.15
CA ARG A 145 -17.08 -10.50 3.69
C ARG A 145 -17.73 -9.17 3.34
N ARG A 146 -18.74 -9.20 2.47
CA ARG A 146 -19.48 -8.04 2.00
C ARG A 146 -20.95 -8.39 1.97
N THR A 147 -21.78 -7.44 2.35
CA THR A 147 -23.24 -7.50 2.18
C THR A 147 -23.59 -6.94 0.81
N GLU A 148 -24.55 -7.57 0.13
CA GLU A 148 -25.05 -7.12 -1.17
C GLU A 148 -26.56 -6.83 -1.06
N HIS A 149 -27.10 -5.97 -1.91
CA HIS A 149 -28.54 -5.71 -2.01
C HIS A 149 -29.24 -6.77 -2.87
N ASP A 150 -29.02 -8.05 -2.53
CA ASP A 150 -29.49 -9.21 -3.31
C ASP A 150 -30.77 -9.85 -2.75
N GLY A 151 -31.41 -9.19 -1.77
CA GLY A 151 -32.59 -9.68 -1.06
C GLY A 151 -32.30 -10.83 -0.07
N ALA A 152 -31.04 -11.23 0.11
CA ALA A 152 -30.66 -12.20 1.13
C ALA A 152 -30.65 -11.54 2.52
N LYS A 153 -30.82 -12.36 3.55
CA LYS A 153 -30.76 -11.92 4.94
C LYS A 153 -29.34 -12.08 5.46
N TYR A 154 -28.77 -10.99 5.97
CA TYR A 154 -27.41 -10.98 6.50
C TYR A 154 -27.42 -10.91 8.03
N PHE A 155 -26.59 -11.72 8.67
CA PHE A 155 -26.38 -11.71 10.12
C PHE A 155 -24.92 -11.40 10.40
N GLY A 156 -24.66 -10.48 11.33
CA GLY A 156 -23.31 -10.01 11.66
C GLY A 156 -23.26 -8.50 11.94
N PRO A 157 -22.07 -7.87 11.88
CA PRO A 157 -20.77 -8.47 11.54
C PRO A 157 -20.16 -9.30 12.68
N PHE A 158 -19.50 -10.41 12.33
CA PHE A 158 -18.71 -11.25 13.23
C PHE A 158 -17.22 -10.96 13.07
N LEU A 159 -16.49 -10.92 14.19
CA LEU A 159 -15.06 -10.58 14.25
C LEU A 159 -14.14 -11.68 13.69
N SER A 160 -14.61 -12.93 13.67
CA SER A 160 -13.81 -14.10 13.35
C SER A 160 -14.50 -14.96 12.31
N ALA A 161 -13.89 -15.07 11.14
CA ALA A 161 -14.32 -16.00 10.10
C ALA A 161 -14.28 -17.46 10.58
N TYR A 162 -13.32 -17.77 11.43
CA TYR A 162 -13.13 -19.11 11.99
C TYR A 162 -14.28 -19.48 12.94
N ASP A 163 -14.59 -18.63 13.92
CA ASP A 163 -15.66 -18.90 14.90
C ASP A 163 -17.04 -18.91 14.26
N THR A 164 -17.24 -18.05 13.25
CA THR A 164 -18.49 -18.02 12.47
C THR A 164 -18.69 -19.34 11.71
N LYS A 165 -17.64 -19.84 11.04
CA LYS A 165 -17.68 -21.14 10.36
C LYS A 165 -17.94 -22.28 11.34
N ARG A 166 -17.22 -22.30 12.47
CA ARG A 166 -17.41 -23.30 13.53
C ARG A 166 -18.84 -23.30 14.06
N THR A 167 -19.44 -22.12 14.25
CA THR A 167 -20.84 -21.99 14.66
C THR A 167 -21.80 -22.57 13.61
N LEU A 168 -21.57 -22.31 12.32
CA LEU A 168 -22.38 -22.90 11.24
C LEU A 168 -22.18 -24.41 11.12
N ASP A 169 -20.99 -24.94 11.40
CA ASP A 169 -20.72 -26.39 11.39
C ASP A 169 -21.49 -27.11 12.49
N VAL A 170 -21.63 -26.47 13.66
CA VAL A 170 -22.46 -26.97 14.77
C VAL A 170 -23.93 -26.99 14.40
N LEU A 171 -24.45 -25.89 13.86
CA LEU A 171 -25.83 -25.82 13.40
C LEU A 171 -26.08 -26.88 12.31
N GLN A 172 -25.06 -27.19 11.51
CA GLN A 172 -25.13 -28.26 10.53
C GLN A 172 -25.22 -29.64 11.18
N GLU A 173 -24.47 -29.92 12.25
CA GLU A 173 -24.60 -31.19 12.97
C GLU A 173 -25.97 -31.37 13.64
N ILE A 174 -26.61 -30.29 14.10
CA ILE A 174 -27.90 -30.32 14.81
C ILE A 174 -29.07 -30.39 13.84
N PHE A 175 -29.11 -29.48 12.86
CA PHE A 175 -30.25 -29.32 11.97
C PHE A 175 -30.08 -30.03 10.64
N ASN A 176 -28.86 -30.45 10.29
CA ASN A 176 -28.49 -31.00 8.99
C ASN A 176 -29.18 -30.24 7.85
N TYR A 177 -28.81 -28.97 7.69
CA TYR A 177 -29.50 -28.01 6.82
C TYR A 177 -28.74 -27.72 5.51
N ARG A 178 -27.46 -28.08 5.39
CA ARG A 178 -26.64 -27.80 4.18
C ARG A 178 -26.99 -28.75 3.03
N GLU A 179 -26.80 -28.24 1.83
CA GLU A 179 -26.86 -28.99 0.57
C GLU A 179 -25.78 -28.42 -0.38
N ASP A 180 -25.36 -29.20 -1.37
CA ASP A 180 -24.43 -28.73 -2.40
C ASP A 180 -24.96 -27.47 -3.10
N ARG A 181 -24.09 -26.46 -3.24
CA ARG A 181 -24.45 -25.16 -3.82
C ARG A 181 -24.94 -25.31 -5.25
N LYS A 182 -24.31 -26.16 -6.06
CA LYS A 182 -24.73 -26.37 -7.46
C LYS A 182 -26.07 -27.10 -7.53
N ALA A 183 -26.34 -28.01 -6.60
CA ALA A 183 -27.62 -28.69 -6.48
C ALA A 183 -28.74 -27.72 -6.08
N LEU A 184 -28.51 -26.84 -5.11
CA LEU A 184 -29.46 -25.77 -4.75
C LEU A 184 -29.72 -24.80 -5.91
N GLU A 185 -28.68 -24.40 -6.65
CA GLU A 185 -28.85 -23.55 -7.85
C GLU A 185 -29.71 -24.22 -8.93
N LYS A 186 -29.60 -25.55 -9.11
CA LYS A 186 -30.43 -26.31 -10.04
C LYS A 186 -31.88 -26.39 -9.56
N LEU A 187 -32.10 -26.72 -8.29
CA LEU A 187 -33.42 -26.75 -7.66
C LEU A 187 -34.12 -25.39 -7.74
N ASN A 188 -33.42 -24.30 -7.46
CA ASN A 188 -33.97 -22.95 -7.54
C ASN A 188 -34.31 -22.56 -8.99
N ARG A 189 -33.48 -22.93 -9.98
CA ARG A 189 -33.78 -22.73 -11.41
C ARG A 189 -35.00 -23.52 -11.87
N ALA A 190 -35.14 -24.78 -11.47
CA ALA A 190 -36.30 -25.62 -11.80
C ALA A 190 -37.58 -25.07 -11.17
N ALA A 191 -37.51 -24.65 -9.90
CA ALA A 191 -38.64 -24.06 -9.19
C ALA A 191 -39.14 -22.74 -9.82
N GLN A 192 -38.24 -21.92 -10.38
CA GLN A 192 -38.61 -20.71 -11.11
C GLN A 192 -39.32 -21.00 -12.44
N LYS A 193 -39.06 -22.15 -13.07
CA LYS A 193 -39.68 -22.59 -14.32
C LYS A 193 -40.95 -23.43 -14.13
N GLY A 194 -41.29 -23.77 -12.88
CA GLY A 194 -42.42 -24.67 -12.58
C GLY A 194 -42.17 -26.12 -12.98
N GLU A 195 -40.91 -26.53 -13.15
CA GLU A 195 -40.52 -27.87 -13.57
C GLU A 195 -40.22 -28.76 -12.36
N ASP A 196 -40.59 -30.04 -12.41
CA ASP A 196 -40.19 -31.01 -11.40
C ASP A 196 -38.74 -31.46 -11.64
N HIS A 197 -37.88 -31.21 -10.67
CA HIS A 197 -36.48 -31.58 -10.74
C HIS A 197 -36.38 -33.12 -10.56
N GLY A 198 -35.99 -33.84 -11.62
CA GLY A 198 -35.67 -35.27 -11.52
C GLY A 198 -34.57 -35.55 -10.49
N ARG A 199 -34.78 -36.51 -9.58
CA ARG A 199 -33.92 -36.76 -8.41
C ARG A 199 -32.44 -36.87 -8.77
N ALA A 200 -31.59 -36.11 -8.09
CA ALA A 200 -30.14 -36.17 -8.31
C ALA A 200 -29.57 -37.51 -7.80
N HIS A 201 -28.50 -37.99 -8.44
CA HIS A 201 -27.73 -39.12 -7.93
C HIS A 201 -27.10 -38.78 -6.56
N PRO A 202 -26.82 -39.79 -5.72
CA PRO A 202 -26.16 -39.59 -4.43
C PRO A 202 -24.84 -38.85 -4.58
N SER A 203 -24.74 -37.66 -3.98
CA SER A 203 -23.48 -36.92 -3.90
C SER A 203 -22.56 -37.53 -2.84
N LEU A 204 -21.25 -37.33 -2.99
CA LEU A 204 -20.28 -37.71 -1.96
C LEU A 204 -20.63 -37.06 -0.62
N ASP A 205 -21.00 -35.78 -0.65
CA ASP A 205 -21.40 -35.00 0.54
C ASP A 205 -22.60 -35.61 1.27
N PHE A 206 -23.56 -36.18 0.55
CA PHE A 206 -24.66 -36.92 1.17
C PHE A 206 -24.18 -38.23 1.79
N GLN A 207 -23.30 -38.98 1.10
CA GLN A 207 -22.76 -40.25 1.60
C GLN A 207 -21.93 -40.07 2.88
N ILE A 208 -21.23 -38.95 3.02
CA ILE A 208 -20.46 -38.61 4.23
C ILE A 208 -21.28 -37.80 5.27
N GLY A 209 -22.58 -37.60 5.03
CA GLY A 209 -23.51 -36.95 5.97
C GLY A 209 -23.36 -35.43 6.09
N GLN A 210 -22.71 -34.76 5.14
CA GLN A 210 -22.58 -33.30 5.08
C GLN A 210 -23.70 -32.60 4.30
N SER A 211 -24.52 -33.37 3.57
CA SER A 211 -25.73 -32.87 2.89
C SER A 211 -27.00 -33.46 3.50
N CYS A 212 -28.06 -32.66 3.50
CA CYS A 212 -29.41 -33.06 3.92
C CYS A 212 -30.16 -33.90 2.88
N GLY A 213 -29.70 -33.93 1.62
CA GLY A 213 -30.26 -34.75 0.55
C GLY A 213 -31.57 -34.21 -0.05
N ILE A 214 -31.86 -32.92 0.07
CA ILE A 214 -33.04 -32.29 -0.55
C ILE A 214 -33.00 -32.44 -2.08
N ALA A 215 -31.82 -32.32 -2.70
CA ALA A 215 -31.67 -32.52 -4.16
C ALA A 215 -31.93 -33.96 -4.63
N MET A 216 -31.84 -34.91 -3.70
CA MET A 216 -32.16 -36.32 -3.93
C MET A 216 -33.61 -36.67 -3.57
N GLY A 217 -34.38 -35.70 -3.05
CA GLY A 217 -35.73 -35.90 -2.54
C GLY A 217 -35.81 -36.73 -1.25
N LYS A 218 -34.75 -36.70 -0.42
CA LYS A 218 -34.73 -37.42 0.88
C LYS A 218 -35.50 -36.70 1.98
N ILE A 219 -35.68 -35.39 1.84
CA ILE A 219 -36.48 -34.54 2.71
C ILE A 219 -37.40 -33.68 1.84
N SER A 220 -38.50 -33.17 2.40
CA SER A 220 -39.40 -32.27 1.66
C SER A 220 -38.86 -30.83 1.65
N LYS A 221 -39.39 -29.99 0.76
CA LYS A 221 -39.07 -28.56 0.69
C LYS A 221 -39.47 -27.84 1.99
N GLU A 222 -40.61 -28.20 2.56
CA GLU A 222 -41.14 -27.65 3.81
C GLU A 222 -40.24 -28.03 4.98
N GLU A 223 -39.77 -29.28 5.01
CA GLU A 223 -38.82 -29.74 6.02
C GLU A 223 -37.48 -29.02 5.90
N TYR A 224 -36.95 -28.86 4.68
CA TYR A 224 -35.74 -28.07 4.43
C TYR A 224 -35.92 -26.62 4.91
N ARG A 225 -37.07 -26.00 4.62
CA ARG A 225 -37.35 -24.62 5.04
C ARG A 225 -37.40 -24.49 6.56
N SER A 226 -38.05 -25.42 7.26
CA SER A 226 -38.09 -25.45 8.72
C SER A 226 -36.68 -25.51 9.34
N ARG A 227 -35.78 -26.31 8.77
CA ARG A 227 -34.36 -26.38 9.20
C ARG A 227 -33.64 -25.04 9.01
N ILE A 228 -33.85 -24.37 7.88
CA ILE A 228 -33.29 -23.02 7.63
C ILE A 228 -33.87 -21.98 8.59
N ASP A 229 -35.17 -22.03 8.87
CA ASP A 229 -35.83 -21.10 9.79
C ASP A 229 -35.30 -21.27 11.23
N ALA A 230 -34.92 -22.48 11.63
CA ALA A 230 -34.22 -22.73 12.90
C ALA A 230 -32.82 -22.07 12.93
N VAL A 231 -32.06 -22.11 11.83
CA VAL A 231 -30.78 -21.40 11.69
C VAL A 231 -30.99 -19.88 11.77
N VAL A 232 -32.02 -19.35 11.11
CA VAL A 232 -32.40 -17.93 11.20
C VAL A 232 -32.78 -17.55 12.63
N ALA A 233 -33.58 -18.38 13.32
CA ALA A 233 -34.00 -18.13 14.70
C ALA A 233 -32.81 -18.10 15.67
N PHE A 234 -31.80 -18.94 15.44
CA PHE A 234 -30.55 -18.92 16.20
C PHE A 234 -29.85 -17.56 16.09
N PHE A 235 -29.66 -17.05 14.87
CA PHE A 235 -29.01 -15.76 14.65
C PHE A 235 -29.87 -14.55 15.08
N LYS A 236 -31.20 -14.71 15.16
CA LYS A 236 -32.13 -13.74 15.78
C LYS A 236 -32.14 -13.77 17.32
N GLY A 237 -31.39 -14.67 17.96
CA GLY A 237 -31.22 -14.69 19.42
C GLY A 237 -31.98 -15.80 20.16
N ASN A 238 -32.66 -16.73 19.48
CA ASN A 238 -33.28 -17.90 20.11
C ASN A 238 -32.26 -19.04 20.33
N ARG A 239 -31.23 -18.77 21.13
CA ARG A 239 -30.08 -19.68 21.34
C ARG A 239 -30.34 -20.77 22.37
N SER A 240 -31.30 -20.57 23.27
CA SER A 240 -31.60 -21.48 24.38
C SER A 240 -32.10 -22.85 23.93
N THR A 241 -32.91 -22.90 22.87
CA THR A 241 -33.49 -24.15 22.35
C THR A 241 -32.41 -25.00 21.66
N VAL A 242 -31.55 -24.34 20.88
CA VAL A 242 -30.42 -24.99 20.20
C VAL A 242 -29.42 -25.55 21.22
N LEU A 243 -29.13 -24.80 22.30
CA LEU A 243 -28.22 -25.24 23.34
C LEU A 243 -28.73 -26.48 24.09
N LYS A 244 -30.04 -26.54 24.37
CA LYS A 244 -30.68 -27.75 24.95
C LYS A 244 -30.56 -28.95 24.01
N GLN A 245 -30.83 -28.79 22.73
CA GLN A 245 -30.73 -29.87 21.74
C GLN A 245 -29.28 -30.35 21.54
N ALA A 246 -28.32 -29.43 21.45
CA ALA A 246 -26.90 -29.75 21.35
C ALA A 246 -26.40 -30.53 22.57
N THR A 247 -26.85 -30.15 23.77
CA THR A 247 -26.51 -30.83 25.03
C THR A 247 -27.07 -32.26 25.05
N ALA A 248 -28.31 -32.46 24.59
CA ALA A 248 -28.91 -33.80 24.49
C ALA A 248 -28.16 -34.69 23.50
N LEU A 249 -27.82 -34.18 22.31
CA LEU A 249 -27.02 -34.90 21.31
C LEU A 249 -25.62 -35.24 21.81
N MET A 250 -25.00 -34.36 22.61
CA MET A 250 -23.71 -34.62 23.25
C MET A 250 -23.82 -35.81 24.23
N GLN A 251 -24.86 -35.82 25.08
CA GLN A 251 -25.10 -36.89 26.04
C GLN A 251 -25.37 -38.23 25.33
N GLU A 252 -26.18 -38.21 24.26
CA GLU A 252 -26.46 -39.39 23.44
C GLU A 252 -25.19 -39.92 22.75
N ALA A 253 -24.35 -39.03 22.19
CA ALA A 253 -23.08 -39.42 21.58
C ALA A 253 -22.12 -40.05 22.61
N ALA A 254 -22.10 -39.52 23.84
CA ALA A 254 -21.32 -40.08 24.94
C ALA A 254 -21.83 -41.47 25.37
N GLN A 255 -23.16 -41.63 25.49
CA GLN A 255 -23.79 -42.93 25.80
C GLN A 255 -23.48 -43.99 24.73
N ASN A 256 -23.50 -43.60 23.45
CA ASN A 256 -23.18 -44.46 22.32
C ASN A 256 -21.66 -44.67 22.11
N ARG A 257 -20.81 -44.29 23.08
CA ARG A 257 -19.33 -44.41 23.02
C ARG A 257 -18.69 -43.71 21.81
N LYS A 258 -19.34 -42.68 21.24
CA LYS A 258 -18.82 -41.85 20.16
C LYS A 258 -18.07 -40.64 20.72
N PHE A 259 -16.93 -40.89 21.37
CA PHE A 259 -16.23 -39.89 22.19
C PHE A 259 -15.72 -38.66 21.42
N GLU A 260 -15.26 -38.81 20.17
CA GLU A 260 -14.85 -37.66 19.35
C GLU A 260 -16.02 -36.73 19.02
N LYS A 261 -17.19 -37.31 18.70
CA LYS A 261 -18.42 -36.54 18.44
C LYS A 261 -18.91 -35.85 19.71
N ALA A 262 -18.88 -36.55 20.84
CA ALA A 262 -19.22 -35.98 22.14
C ALA A 262 -18.27 -34.84 22.54
N ALA A 263 -16.96 -34.97 22.27
CA ALA A 263 -15.98 -33.91 22.54
C ALA A 263 -16.22 -32.66 21.67
N LYS A 264 -16.48 -32.83 20.37
CA LYS A 264 -16.84 -31.71 19.48
C LYS A 264 -18.11 -30.98 19.93
N LEU A 265 -19.15 -31.72 20.30
CA LEU A 265 -20.42 -31.17 20.80
C LEU A 265 -20.24 -30.51 22.18
N ARG A 266 -19.42 -31.06 23.07
CA ARG A 266 -19.09 -30.47 24.37
C ARG A 266 -18.38 -29.14 24.22
N ASP A 267 -17.31 -29.10 23.43
CA ASP A 267 -16.53 -27.88 23.24
C ASP A 267 -17.37 -26.79 22.57
N THR A 268 -18.32 -27.20 21.74
CA THR A 268 -19.35 -26.34 21.15
C THR A 268 -20.35 -25.81 22.16
N VAL A 269 -20.95 -26.68 22.99
CA VAL A 269 -21.90 -26.27 24.03
C VAL A 269 -21.22 -25.31 24.99
N ARG A 270 -19.98 -25.60 25.39
CA ARG A 270 -19.17 -24.72 26.23
C ARG A 270 -18.94 -23.36 25.58
N PHE A 271 -18.58 -23.33 24.29
CA PHE A 271 -18.45 -22.07 23.54
C PHE A 271 -19.76 -21.27 23.51
N MET A 272 -20.89 -21.93 23.27
CA MET A 272 -22.22 -21.29 23.28
C MET A 272 -22.63 -20.80 24.68
N GLU A 273 -22.22 -21.51 25.74
CA GLU A 273 -22.44 -21.10 27.14
C GLU A 273 -21.54 -19.92 27.55
N GLU A 274 -20.30 -19.89 27.10
CA GLU A 274 -19.36 -18.76 27.29
C GLU A 274 -19.93 -17.51 26.62
N MET A 275 -20.45 -17.61 25.39
CA MET A 275 -21.16 -16.51 24.72
C MET A 275 -22.41 -16.03 25.47
N ARG A 276 -23.05 -16.90 26.28
CA ARG A 276 -24.25 -16.55 27.07
C ARG A 276 -23.90 -15.82 28.37
N LYS A 277 -22.73 -16.10 28.96
CA LYS A 277 -22.29 -15.51 30.24
C LYS A 277 -21.99 -14.00 30.16
N GLU A 278 -21.73 -13.47 28.97
CA GLU A 278 -21.43 -12.04 28.77
C GLU A 278 -22.68 -11.14 28.67
N GLN A 279 -23.90 -11.66 28.77
CA GLN A 279 -25.14 -10.90 28.53
C GLN A 279 -26.09 -10.91 29.74
N ILE A 280 -25.91 -9.97 30.66
CA ILE A 280 -26.90 -9.66 31.72
C ILE A 280 -27.23 -8.17 31.70
N VAL A 281 -27.95 -7.72 30.68
CA VAL A 281 -28.92 -6.62 30.81
C VAL A 281 -30.08 -6.94 29.87
N SER A 282 -31.21 -7.39 30.40
CA SER A 282 -32.44 -7.60 29.64
C SER A 282 -33.42 -6.45 29.90
N GLY A 283 -33.72 -5.67 28.87
CA GLY A 283 -34.76 -4.65 28.87
C GLY A 283 -36.10 -5.20 28.38
N THR A 284 -37.20 -4.66 28.90
CA THR A 284 -38.58 -4.99 28.52
C THR A 284 -39.12 -4.15 27.36
N SER A 285 -38.30 -3.28 26.76
CA SER A 285 -38.65 -2.53 25.55
C SER A 285 -38.21 -3.33 24.32
N GLY A 286 -39.15 -3.76 23.49
CA GLY A 286 -38.85 -4.45 22.22
C GLY A 286 -38.27 -3.55 21.11
N GLU A 287 -37.78 -2.36 21.46
CA GLU A 287 -37.17 -1.39 20.55
C GLU A 287 -35.71 -1.77 20.28
N ASP A 288 -35.31 -1.76 19.02
CA ASP A 288 -33.94 -2.06 18.61
C ASP A 288 -33.04 -0.84 18.88
N THR A 289 -31.94 -1.01 19.61
CA THR A 289 -31.08 0.10 20.04
C THR A 289 -29.60 -0.20 19.81
N ASP A 290 -28.85 0.74 19.24
CA ASP A 290 -27.39 0.68 19.22
C ASP A 290 -26.83 1.78 20.12
N THR A 291 -25.99 1.42 21.09
CA THR A 291 -25.40 2.32 22.09
C THR A 291 -23.90 2.49 21.85
N PHE A 292 -23.44 3.71 21.64
CA PHE A 292 -22.06 4.06 21.33
C PHE A 292 -21.45 4.88 22.46
N ALA A 293 -20.26 4.46 22.91
CA ALA A 293 -19.43 5.20 23.83
C ALA A 293 -18.02 5.36 23.27
N VAL A 294 -17.37 6.48 23.57
CA VAL A 294 -15.99 6.76 23.14
C VAL A 294 -15.10 6.87 24.35
N ALA A 295 -13.91 6.31 24.25
CA ALA A 295 -12.83 6.60 25.18
C ALA A 295 -11.62 7.11 24.41
N MET A 296 -10.94 8.10 24.98
CA MET A 296 -9.72 8.69 24.43
C MET A 296 -8.55 8.42 25.36
N SER A 297 -7.37 8.18 24.78
CA SER A 297 -6.10 8.29 25.48
C SER A 297 -5.06 9.00 24.61
N GLY A 298 -4.58 10.14 25.10
CA GLY A 298 -3.80 11.08 24.30
C GLY A 298 -4.57 11.49 23.04
N SER A 299 -3.93 11.34 21.88
CA SER A 299 -4.53 11.62 20.56
C SER A 299 -5.29 10.44 19.96
N LYS A 300 -5.41 9.31 20.66
CA LYS A 300 -6.03 8.09 20.12
C LYS A 300 -7.41 7.87 20.73
N ALA A 301 -8.34 7.36 19.91
CA ALA A 301 -9.69 7.08 20.33
C ALA A 301 -10.11 5.64 19.99
N LEU A 302 -10.98 5.08 20.83
CA LEU A 302 -11.69 3.83 20.60
C LEU A 302 -13.18 4.07 20.85
N ILE A 303 -14.01 3.54 19.97
CA ILE A 303 -15.47 3.54 20.14
C ILE A 303 -15.92 2.13 20.49
N VAL A 304 -16.78 1.98 21.49
CA VAL A 304 -17.48 0.73 21.79
C VAL A 304 -18.94 0.88 21.40
N ALA A 305 -19.47 -0.13 20.70
CA ALA A 305 -20.87 -0.22 20.31
C ALA A 305 -21.51 -1.45 20.98
N LEU A 306 -22.60 -1.23 21.69
CA LEU A 306 -23.46 -2.26 22.28
C LEU A 306 -24.77 -2.30 21.49
N ARG A 307 -25.09 -3.45 20.89
CA ARG A 307 -26.29 -3.62 20.07
C ARG A 307 -27.36 -4.39 20.83
N GLU A 308 -28.54 -3.82 20.94
CA GLU A 308 -29.74 -4.42 21.54
C GLU A 308 -30.78 -4.67 20.44
N ARG A 309 -31.33 -5.88 20.39
CA ARG A 309 -32.45 -6.23 19.51
C ARG A 309 -33.54 -6.93 20.30
N GLY A 310 -34.79 -6.50 20.14
CA GLY A 310 -35.92 -7.04 20.91
C GLY A 310 -35.70 -7.05 22.43
N GLY A 311 -35.04 -6.02 22.98
CA GLY A 311 -34.75 -5.87 24.41
C GLY A 311 -33.60 -6.74 24.95
N LYS A 312 -32.86 -7.43 24.10
CA LYS A 312 -31.68 -8.23 24.47
C LYS A 312 -30.41 -7.65 23.86
N LEU A 313 -29.37 -7.48 24.66
CA LEU A 313 -28.04 -7.21 24.15
C LEU A 313 -27.61 -8.39 23.27
N ILE A 314 -27.36 -8.16 21.99
CA ILE A 314 -27.00 -9.19 21.01
C ILE A 314 -25.50 -9.22 20.73
N GLY A 315 -24.76 -8.14 21.03
CA GLY A 315 -23.31 -8.10 20.85
C GLY A 315 -22.65 -6.80 21.29
N GLU A 316 -21.36 -6.89 21.58
CA GLU A 316 -20.43 -5.78 21.81
C GLU A 316 -19.41 -5.73 20.67
N GLN A 317 -19.09 -4.52 20.21
CA GLN A 317 -18.07 -4.27 19.20
C GLN A 317 -17.18 -3.13 19.65
N SER A 318 -15.90 -3.15 19.26
CA SER A 318 -14.94 -2.09 19.58
C SER A 318 -14.16 -1.68 18.35
N PHE A 319 -14.09 -0.38 18.09
CA PHE A 319 -13.54 0.25 16.90
C PHE A 319 -12.37 1.15 17.30
N PRO A 320 -11.12 0.67 17.21
CA PRO A 320 -9.96 1.56 17.31
C PRO A 320 -9.94 2.47 16.08
N LEU A 321 -9.89 3.78 16.33
CA LEU A 321 -9.90 4.77 15.27
C LEU A 321 -8.47 5.03 14.77
N ARG A 322 -8.33 5.24 13.46
CA ARG A 322 -7.18 5.92 12.84
C ARG A 322 -7.54 7.40 12.72
N GLY A 323 -6.56 8.28 12.82
CA GLY A 323 -6.80 9.71 12.97
C GLY A 323 -6.71 10.13 14.44
N GLU A 324 -6.59 11.42 14.67
CA GLU A 324 -6.40 12.00 16.00
C GLU A 324 -7.56 12.96 16.28
N PRO A 325 -8.76 12.48 16.65
CA PRO A 325 -9.89 13.37 16.92
C PRO A 325 -9.55 14.33 18.07
N ASP A 326 -10.01 15.58 17.99
CA ASP A 326 -9.80 16.60 19.03
C ASP A 326 -10.69 16.34 20.26
N SER A 327 -11.84 15.68 20.07
CA SER A 327 -12.78 15.36 21.14
C SER A 327 -13.55 14.05 20.92
N PRO A 328 -14.16 13.48 21.99
CA PRO A 328 -15.06 12.32 21.87
C PRO A 328 -16.26 12.58 20.95
N ALA A 329 -16.83 13.79 20.97
CA ALA A 329 -17.92 14.20 20.11
C ALA A 329 -17.50 14.19 18.62
N GLU A 330 -16.34 14.75 18.28
CA GLU A 330 -15.81 14.72 16.90
C GLU A 330 -15.56 13.28 16.43
N ALA A 331 -15.06 12.42 17.34
CA ALA A 331 -14.86 11.01 17.04
C ALA A 331 -16.18 10.31 16.68
N LEU A 332 -17.27 10.54 17.42
CA LEU A 332 -18.60 10.01 17.10
C LEU A 332 -19.16 10.59 15.81
N GLU A 333 -19.06 11.91 15.63
CA GLU A 333 -19.59 12.63 14.48
C GLU A 333 -18.99 12.13 13.16
N GLN A 334 -17.68 11.88 13.12
CA GLN A 334 -17.04 11.28 11.95
C GLN A 334 -17.30 9.77 11.83
N PHE A 335 -17.45 9.05 12.95
CA PHE A 335 -17.58 7.59 12.95
C PHE A 335 -18.99 7.10 12.56
N LEU A 336 -20.04 7.66 13.15
CA LEU A 336 -21.41 7.15 13.02
C LEU A 336 -21.91 7.10 11.56
N PRO A 337 -21.68 8.13 10.72
CA PRO A 337 -22.05 8.08 9.30
C PRO A 337 -21.33 6.96 8.55
N GLN A 338 -20.03 6.78 8.81
CA GLN A 338 -19.22 5.73 8.19
C GLN A 338 -19.68 4.33 8.61
N TYR A 339 -20.01 4.15 9.90
CA TYR A 339 -20.51 2.90 10.47
C TYR A 339 -21.84 2.51 9.83
N TYR A 340 -22.84 3.39 9.85
CA TYR A 340 -24.17 3.07 9.32
C TYR A 340 -24.23 2.96 7.79
N SER A 341 -23.33 3.64 7.06
CA SER A 341 -23.19 3.39 5.61
C SER A 341 -22.59 1.99 5.31
N SER A 342 -22.08 1.28 6.32
CA SER A 342 -21.51 -0.06 6.19
C SER A 342 -22.38 -1.17 6.82
N VAL A 343 -23.46 -0.81 7.52
CA VAL A 343 -24.30 -1.75 8.27
C VAL A 343 -25.73 -1.70 7.74
N PRO A 344 -26.28 -2.82 7.22
CA PRO A 344 -27.62 -2.84 6.64
C PRO A 344 -28.76 -2.87 7.66
N ASP A 345 -28.47 -3.19 8.93
CA ASP A 345 -29.47 -3.35 9.99
C ASP A 345 -29.53 -2.10 10.89
N LEU A 346 -30.50 -1.22 10.64
CA LEU A 346 -30.66 0.06 11.33
C LEU A 346 -31.54 -0.08 12.60
N PRO A 347 -31.10 0.42 13.78
CA PRO A 347 -31.88 0.39 15.01
C PRO A 347 -33.03 1.40 14.98
N ASP A 348 -33.97 1.32 15.91
CA ASP A 348 -34.99 2.38 16.14
C ASP A 348 -34.38 3.56 16.91
N LEU A 349 -33.43 3.28 17.81
CA LEU A 349 -32.77 4.27 18.65
C LEU A 349 -31.23 4.12 18.59
N VAL A 350 -30.54 5.24 18.36
CA VAL A 350 -29.08 5.36 18.48
C VAL A 350 -28.77 6.14 19.74
N VAL A 351 -28.18 5.46 20.72
CA VAL A 351 -27.72 6.06 21.96
C VAL A 351 -26.27 6.49 21.79
N ILE A 352 -25.97 7.76 22.08
CA ILE A 352 -24.60 8.31 22.04
C ILE A 352 -24.17 8.76 23.43
N GLY A 353 -22.88 8.59 23.73
CA GLY A 353 -22.27 9.02 25.00
C GLY A 353 -21.92 10.50 25.09
N GLU A 354 -21.89 11.19 23.94
CA GLU A 354 -21.49 12.58 23.83
C GLU A 354 -22.40 13.27 22.82
N GLU A 355 -22.76 14.53 23.07
CA GLU A 355 -23.60 15.31 22.17
C GLU A 355 -22.81 15.67 20.89
N ILE A 356 -23.41 15.44 19.72
CA ILE A 356 -22.81 15.75 18.41
C ILE A 356 -23.67 16.79 17.69
N GLU A 357 -23.04 17.72 16.97
CA GLU A 357 -23.75 18.83 16.31
C GLU A 357 -24.73 18.31 15.24
N ASP A 358 -24.35 17.26 14.52
CA ASP A 358 -25.13 16.71 13.41
C ASP A 358 -26.14 15.61 13.81
N ALA A 359 -26.49 15.47 15.10
CA ALA A 359 -27.39 14.39 15.56
C ALA A 359 -28.71 14.36 14.78
N GLY A 360 -29.29 15.54 14.50
CA GLY A 360 -30.52 15.68 13.71
C GLY A 360 -30.36 15.28 12.24
N LEU A 361 -29.23 15.63 11.60
CA LEU A 361 -28.94 15.24 10.21
C LEU A 361 -28.72 13.73 10.09
N LEU A 362 -27.99 13.15 11.04
CA LEU A 362 -27.79 11.71 11.14
C LEU A 362 -29.13 10.98 11.32
N SER A 363 -29.98 11.45 12.25
CA SER A 363 -31.32 10.90 12.46
C SER A 363 -32.19 10.96 11.20
N ALA A 364 -32.18 12.08 10.48
CA ALA A 364 -32.91 12.23 9.22
C ALA A 364 -32.42 11.25 8.14
N TRP A 365 -31.10 11.14 7.97
CA TRP A 365 -30.48 10.20 7.02
C TRP A 365 -30.83 8.75 7.32
N LEU A 366 -30.72 8.32 8.59
CA LEU A 366 -31.03 6.95 9.00
C LEU A 366 -32.53 6.65 8.87
N THR A 367 -33.38 7.63 9.14
CA THR A 367 -34.84 7.52 8.96
C THR A 367 -35.20 7.33 7.49
N GLU A 368 -34.56 8.09 6.58
CA GLU A 368 -34.73 7.93 5.13
C GLU A 368 -34.32 6.54 4.65
N GLN A 369 -33.17 6.02 5.13
CA GLN A 369 -32.69 4.69 4.76
C GLN A 369 -33.54 3.54 5.35
N LYS A 370 -34.09 3.71 6.56
CA LYS A 370 -34.88 2.68 7.24
C LYS A 370 -36.35 2.67 6.83
N GLU A 371 -36.84 3.76 6.21
CA GLU A 371 -38.28 4.03 5.98
C GLU A 371 -39.11 4.08 7.27
N ARG A 372 -38.46 4.18 8.43
CA ARG A 372 -39.05 4.26 9.78
C ARG A 372 -38.21 5.21 10.62
N THR A 373 -38.84 5.89 11.57
CA THR A 373 -38.17 6.85 12.45
C THR A 373 -36.98 6.20 13.18
N VAL A 374 -35.81 6.83 13.05
CA VAL A 374 -34.60 6.50 13.80
C VAL A 374 -34.22 7.72 14.64
N GLU A 375 -34.29 7.60 15.96
CA GLU A 375 -33.91 8.67 16.89
C GLU A 375 -32.42 8.56 17.25
N VAL A 376 -31.70 9.68 17.30
CA VAL A 376 -30.34 9.77 17.84
C VAL A 376 -30.41 10.60 19.12
N ARG A 377 -30.04 10.02 20.27
CA ARG A 377 -30.19 10.67 21.58
C ARG A 377 -29.09 10.33 22.57
N MET A 378 -28.72 11.30 23.40
CA MET A 378 -27.94 11.10 24.63
C MET A 378 -28.87 10.94 25.86
N PRO A 379 -28.93 9.77 26.50
CA PRO A 379 -29.83 9.52 27.64
C PRO A 379 -29.22 10.01 28.96
N GLU A 380 -29.88 10.96 29.62
CA GLU A 380 -29.43 11.46 30.93
C GLU A 380 -29.75 10.51 32.10
N ARG A 381 -30.88 9.79 32.03
CA ARG A 381 -31.37 8.92 33.11
C ARG A 381 -32.10 7.70 32.56
N GLY A 382 -32.33 6.71 33.43
CA GLY A 382 -33.11 5.50 33.11
C GLY A 382 -32.28 4.33 32.60
N LYS A 383 -32.94 3.31 32.01
CA LYS A 383 -32.29 2.04 31.63
C LYS A 383 -31.23 2.20 30.54
N LYS A 384 -31.51 3.02 29.52
CA LYS A 384 -30.57 3.26 28.41
C LYS A 384 -29.30 3.98 28.88
N SER A 385 -29.41 4.87 29.86
CA SER A 385 -28.26 5.49 30.54
C SER A 385 -27.38 4.43 31.24
N LYS A 386 -27.94 3.39 31.85
CA LYS A 386 -27.15 2.28 32.42
C LYS A 386 -26.38 1.47 31.36
N VAL A 387 -26.99 1.25 30.19
CA VAL A 387 -26.33 0.56 29.07
C VAL A 387 -25.20 1.42 28.50
N LEU A 388 -25.42 2.74 28.42
CA LEU A 388 -24.39 3.69 28.03
C LEU A 388 -23.20 3.69 29.01
N GLN A 389 -23.46 3.73 30.32
CA GLN A 389 -22.40 3.63 31.35
C GLN A 389 -21.59 2.33 31.23
N LEU A 390 -22.23 1.22 30.87
CA LEU A 390 -21.53 -0.04 30.59
C LEU A 390 -20.63 0.10 29.35
N ALA A 391 -21.14 0.70 28.27
CA ALA A 391 -20.36 0.95 27.05
C ALA A 391 -19.15 1.86 27.33
N GLU A 392 -19.32 2.93 28.12
CA GLU A 392 -18.25 3.85 28.53
C GLU A 392 -17.17 3.17 29.35
N ARG A 393 -17.57 2.32 30.31
CA ARG A 393 -16.64 1.53 31.11
C ARG A 393 -15.84 0.55 30.23
N ASN A 394 -16.51 -0.12 29.29
CA ASN A 394 -15.86 -1.04 28.35
C ASN A 394 -14.91 -0.30 27.41
N ALA A 395 -15.30 0.88 26.93
CA ALA A 395 -14.44 1.73 26.10
C ALA A 395 -13.18 2.14 26.85
N THR A 396 -13.32 2.63 28.09
CA THR A 396 -12.21 3.07 28.93
C THR A 396 -11.21 1.94 29.21
N GLU A 397 -11.71 0.75 29.56
CA GLU A 397 -10.86 -0.41 29.84
C GLU A 397 -10.10 -0.86 28.59
N LYS A 398 -10.78 -0.93 27.44
CA LYS A 398 -10.15 -1.36 26.18
C LYS A 398 -9.12 -0.37 25.66
N VAL A 399 -9.33 0.94 25.82
CA VAL A 399 -8.33 1.95 25.45
C VAL A 399 -7.07 1.79 26.28
N LYS A 400 -7.18 1.59 27.59
CA LYS A 400 -6.01 1.35 28.47
C LYS A 400 -5.22 0.11 28.04
N GLN A 401 -5.91 -0.98 27.70
CA GLN A 401 -5.26 -2.20 27.20
C GLN A 401 -4.56 -1.98 25.84
N LEU A 402 -5.16 -1.19 24.95
CA LEU A 402 -4.54 -0.84 23.67
C LEU A 402 -3.36 0.10 23.82
N GLU A 403 -3.44 1.05 24.74
CA GLU A 403 -2.35 1.96 25.08
C GLU A 403 -1.14 1.19 25.60
N ALA A 404 -1.33 0.30 26.58
CA ALA A 404 -0.27 -0.57 27.06
C ALA A 404 0.38 -1.40 25.93
N LYS A 405 -0.43 -1.91 24.99
CA LYS A 405 0.07 -2.61 23.79
C LYS A 405 0.84 -1.69 22.84
N TRP A 406 0.40 -0.43 22.65
CA TRP A 406 1.07 0.54 21.78
C TRP A 406 2.37 1.07 22.39
N GLU A 407 2.38 1.35 23.68
CA GLU A 407 3.57 1.75 24.43
C GLU A 407 4.60 0.63 24.45
N SER A 408 4.18 -0.61 24.70
CA SER A 408 5.06 -1.78 24.55
C SER A 408 5.57 -1.89 23.12
N ALA A 409 4.74 -1.79 22.09
CA ALA A 409 5.22 -1.88 20.71
C ALA A 409 6.24 -0.78 20.32
N VAL A 410 6.12 0.43 20.87
CA VAL A 410 7.07 1.52 20.62
C VAL A 410 8.35 1.34 21.43
N ARG A 411 8.25 1.02 22.73
CA ARG A 411 9.41 0.68 23.58
C ARG A 411 10.20 -0.47 22.99
N ASN A 412 9.52 -1.54 22.57
CA ASN A 412 10.15 -2.70 21.95
C ASN A 412 10.92 -2.35 20.66
N ILE A 413 10.45 -1.41 19.84
CA ILE A 413 11.19 -0.99 18.64
C ILE A 413 12.41 -0.14 19.01
N GLU A 414 12.28 0.72 20.01
CA GLU A 414 13.39 1.56 20.49
C GLU A 414 14.47 0.70 21.16
N GLU A 415 14.08 -0.21 22.04
CA GLU A 415 14.92 -1.23 22.66
C GLU A 415 15.58 -2.11 21.58
N ALA A 416 14.83 -2.58 20.57
CA ALA A 416 15.39 -3.36 19.47
C ALA A 416 16.52 -2.64 18.74
N LEU A 417 16.36 -1.34 18.48
CA LEU A 417 17.38 -0.56 17.77
C LEU A 417 18.62 -0.31 18.64
N VAL A 418 18.46 -0.15 19.96
CA VAL A 418 19.57 -0.01 20.91
C VAL A 418 20.33 -1.34 21.02
N GLU A 419 19.62 -2.44 21.27
CA GLU A 419 20.19 -3.79 21.31
C GLU A 419 20.92 -4.13 20.01
N LEU A 420 20.35 -3.75 18.86
CA LEU A 420 20.97 -3.98 17.55
C LEU A 420 22.25 -3.15 17.38
N THR A 421 22.28 -1.90 17.82
CA THR A 421 23.49 -1.06 17.80
C THR A 421 24.60 -1.67 18.65
N GLU A 422 24.27 -2.15 19.85
CA GLU A 422 25.23 -2.78 20.76
C GLU A 422 25.75 -4.11 20.21
N ALA A 423 24.85 -5.00 19.78
CA ALA A 423 25.21 -6.33 19.26
C ALA A 423 26.07 -6.26 17.99
N LEU A 424 25.80 -5.28 17.13
CA LEU A 424 26.51 -5.09 15.86
C LEU A 424 27.69 -4.11 15.95
N HIS A 425 27.92 -3.50 17.12
CA HIS A 425 28.92 -2.44 17.32
C HIS A 425 28.80 -1.29 16.29
N LEU A 426 27.56 -0.87 16.00
CA LEU A 426 27.31 0.22 15.04
C LEU A 426 27.73 1.57 15.64
N PRO A 427 28.25 2.50 14.83
CA PRO A 427 28.69 3.81 15.33
C PRO A 427 27.54 4.67 15.84
N GLU A 428 26.35 4.51 15.24
CA GLU A 428 25.13 5.21 15.63
C GLU A 428 23.92 4.27 15.53
N LYS A 429 22.80 4.69 16.13
CA LYS A 429 21.51 4.00 16.03
C LYS A 429 21.06 3.95 14.56
N PRO A 430 20.84 2.76 13.96
CA PRO A 430 20.51 2.67 12.55
C PRO A 430 19.11 3.25 12.30
N ARG A 431 19.06 4.35 11.55
CA ARG A 431 17.80 5.02 11.18
C ARG A 431 17.16 4.32 9.99
N ARG A 432 17.94 3.99 8.96
CA ARG A 432 17.49 3.37 7.71
C ARG A 432 18.12 1.99 7.55
N ILE A 433 17.30 0.95 7.62
CA ILE A 433 17.73 -0.45 7.42
C ILE A 433 17.09 -0.98 6.15
N GLU A 434 17.89 -1.58 5.27
CA GLU A 434 17.43 -2.18 4.01
C GLU A 434 17.60 -3.70 4.04
N GLY A 435 16.51 -4.44 3.80
CA GLY A 435 16.48 -5.90 3.72
C GLY A 435 16.39 -6.40 2.29
N TYR A 436 17.20 -7.38 1.92
CA TYR A 436 17.28 -7.95 0.58
C TYR A 436 16.95 -9.44 0.56
N ASP A 437 16.07 -9.85 -0.35
CA ASP A 437 15.68 -11.25 -0.59
C ASP A 437 15.77 -11.56 -2.10
N ILE A 438 16.28 -12.74 -2.45
CA ILE A 438 16.30 -13.26 -3.83
C ILE A 438 15.26 -14.38 -3.93
N SER A 439 14.35 -14.24 -4.87
CA SER A 439 13.23 -15.15 -5.09
C SER A 439 13.22 -15.68 -6.53
N HIS A 440 13.04 -16.99 -6.68
CA HIS A 440 12.93 -17.66 -7.98
C HIS A 440 11.47 -17.82 -8.43
N LEU A 441 11.16 -17.46 -9.69
CA LEU A 441 9.89 -17.73 -10.34
C LEU A 441 9.96 -19.05 -11.12
N GLY A 442 9.74 -20.19 -10.44
CA GLY A 442 9.34 -21.45 -11.09
C GLY A 442 10.11 -21.87 -12.36
N GLY A 443 11.40 -21.54 -12.46
CA GLY A 443 12.28 -21.89 -13.58
C GLY A 443 12.50 -20.84 -14.67
N THR A 444 11.75 -19.73 -14.74
CA THR A 444 11.80 -18.79 -15.87
C THR A 444 12.39 -17.39 -15.56
N GLU A 445 12.20 -16.85 -14.34
CA GLU A 445 12.73 -15.52 -13.97
C GLU A 445 13.22 -15.47 -12.51
N THR A 446 14.30 -14.74 -12.24
CA THR A 446 14.78 -14.47 -10.86
C THR A 446 14.50 -13.01 -10.50
N VAL A 447 14.07 -12.76 -9.25
CA VAL A 447 13.71 -11.42 -8.76
C VAL A 447 14.37 -11.14 -7.42
N GLY A 448 15.10 -10.03 -7.35
CA GLY A 448 15.53 -9.45 -6.09
C GLY A 448 14.50 -8.48 -5.53
N SER A 449 14.33 -8.46 -4.22
CA SER A 449 13.45 -7.54 -3.52
C SER A 449 14.22 -6.76 -2.47
N MET A 450 13.87 -5.49 -2.30
CA MET A 450 14.43 -4.58 -1.30
C MET A 450 13.27 -4.03 -0.46
N ALA A 451 13.23 -4.39 0.82
CA ALA A 451 12.36 -3.79 1.82
C ALA A 451 13.15 -2.77 2.64
N VAL A 452 12.47 -1.71 3.09
CA VAL A 452 13.11 -0.61 3.80
C VAL A 452 12.38 -0.36 5.11
N THR A 453 13.11 -0.16 6.19
CA THR A 453 12.56 0.38 7.43
C THR A 453 13.24 1.68 7.81
N ILE A 454 12.46 2.62 8.34
CA ILE A 454 12.94 3.89 8.88
C ILE A 454 12.52 3.93 10.36
N ASN A 455 13.49 4.06 11.26
CA ASN A 455 13.31 3.98 12.72
C ASN A 455 12.56 2.70 13.14
N GLY A 456 12.93 1.56 12.54
CA GLY A 456 12.32 0.25 12.81
C GLY A 456 10.89 0.07 12.28
N LYS A 457 10.35 1.03 11.52
CA LYS A 457 9.00 0.95 10.91
C LYS A 457 9.09 0.75 9.40
N PRO A 458 8.24 -0.10 8.78
CA PRO A 458 8.16 -0.28 7.34
C PRO A 458 7.97 1.03 6.56
N ALA A 459 8.83 1.28 5.58
CA ALA A 459 8.78 2.40 4.66
C ALA A 459 8.43 1.92 3.25
N THR A 460 7.18 1.48 3.06
CA THR A 460 6.72 0.78 1.83
C THR A 460 6.89 1.58 0.53
N LYS A 461 6.93 2.92 0.59
CA LYS A 461 7.19 3.79 -0.56
C LYS A 461 8.62 3.61 -1.12
N ASP A 462 9.55 3.15 -0.29
CA ASP A 462 10.95 3.00 -0.64
C ASP A 462 11.29 1.57 -1.11
N TYR A 463 10.31 0.67 -1.17
CA TYR A 463 10.56 -0.71 -1.58
C TYR A 463 10.84 -0.79 -3.07
N ARG A 464 11.76 -1.66 -3.48
CA ARG A 464 12.12 -1.84 -4.90
C ARG A 464 12.25 -3.31 -5.26
N SER A 465 11.77 -3.65 -6.45
CA SER A 465 11.94 -4.98 -7.04
C SER A 465 12.90 -4.88 -8.22
N PHE A 466 13.76 -5.88 -8.36
CA PHE A 466 14.81 -5.94 -9.35
C PHE A 466 14.63 -7.24 -10.14
N THR A 467 14.25 -7.12 -11.40
CA THR A 467 14.26 -8.27 -12.32
C THR A 467 15.70 -8.52 -12.74
N ILE A 468 16.19 -9.73 -12.48
CA ILE A 468 17.55 -10.16 -12.82
C ILE A 468 17.62 -10.41 -14.33
N GLN A 469 18.66 -9.87 -14.98
CA GLN A 469 18.84 -9.97 -16.43
C GLN A 469 20.03 -10.83 -16.82
N THR A 470 20.95 -11.07 -15.88
CA THR A 470 22.23 -11.75 -16.16
C THR A 470 22.18 -13.27 -16.09
N LEU A 471 21.06 -13.86 -15.63
CA LEU A 471 20.86 -15.31 -15.55
C LEU A 471 20.06 -15.78 -16.77
N LYS A 472 20.47 -16.89 -17.38
CA LYS A 472 19.71 -17.54 -18.46
C LYS A 472 18.55 -18.33 -17.86
N GLU A 473 17.55 -18.60 -18.68
CA GLU A 473 16.38 -19.40 -18.29
C GLU A 473 16.83 -20.77 -17.77
N GLY A 474 16.50 -21.10 -16.51
CA GLY A 474 16.93 -22.32 -15.83
C GLY A 474 18.20 -22.24 -14.98
N ASP A 475 19.00 -21.16 -15.05
CA ASP A 475 20.17 -20.98 -14.18
C ASP A 475 19.77 -20.52 -12.76
N ILE A 476 20.13 -21.31 -11.74
CA ILE A 476 19.93 -20.98 -10.32
C ILE A 476 21.28 -20.53 -9.75
N ASP A 477 21.49 -19.22 -9.67
CA ASP A 477 22.66 -18.62 -9.02
C ASP A 477 22.25 -17.38 -8.21
N ASP A 478 21.89 -17.63 -6.94
CA ASP A 478 21.48 -16.61 -5.98
C ASP A 478 22.59 -15.59 -5.68
N TYR A 479 23.85 -16.01 -5.75
CA TYR A 479 25.00 -15.13 -5.49
C TYR A 479 25.13 -14.09 -6.58
N ARG A 480 25.07 -14.50 -7.85
CA ARG A 480 25.12 -13.58 -8.99
C ARG A 480 23.89 -12.68 -9.05
N ALA A 481 22.70 -13.22 -8.75
CA ALA A 481 21.48 -12.42 -8.65
C ALA A 481 21.61 -11.33 -7.58
N LEU A 482 22.09 -11.67 -6.39
CA LEU A 482 22.31 -10.70 -5.32
C LEU A 482 23.36 -9.65 -5.69
N GLU A 483 24.49 -10.06 -6.30
CA GLU A 483 25.50 -9.11 -6.79
C GLU A 483 24.91 -8.12 -7.80
N GLU A 484 24.07 -8.58 -8.74
CA GLU A 484 23.41 -7.69 -9.72
C GLU A 484 22.49 -6.67 -9.03
N VAL A 485 21.67 -7.13 -8.08
CA VAL A 485 20.74 -6.27 -7.32
C VAL A 485 21.51 -5.18 -6.58
N LEU A 486 22.53 -5.58 -5.83
CA LEU A 486 23.32 -4.66 -5.03
C LEU A 486 24.11 -3.69 -5.91
N ARG A 487 24.68 -4.13 -7.03
CA ARG A 487 25.35 -3.22 -7.99
C ARG A 487 24.38 -2.18 -8.52
N ARG A 488 23.19 -2.61 -8.92
CA ARG A 488 22.14 -1.73 -9.46
C ARG A 488 21.62 -0.76 -8.41
N ARG A 489 21.61 -1.12 -7.14
CA ARG A 489 21.17 -0.27 -6.03
C ARG A 489 22.27 0.69 -5.55
N LEU A 490 23.48 0.19 -5.32
CA LEU A 490 24.56 0.92 -4.70
C LEU A 490 25.25 1.88 -5.67
N LYS A 491 25.16 1.66 -6.99
CA LYS A 491 25.62 2.64 -7.99
C LYS A 491 25.02 4.04 -7.81
N TYR A 492 23.81 4.14 -7.25
CA TYR A 492 23.16 5.44 -7.02
C TYR A 492 23.78 6.21 -5.85
N LEU A 493 24.52 5.53 -4.97
CA LEU A 493 25.24 6.15 -3.86
C LEU A 493 26.63 6.65 -4.27
N THR A 494 27.19 6.12 -5.35
CA THR A 494 28.53 6.49 -5.87
C THR A 494 28.50 7.53 -6.98
N GLN A 495 27.31 7.85 -7.53
CA GLN A 495 27.13 8.87 -8.57
C GLN A 495 27.01 10.30 -8.00
N ASP A 496 27.69 10.62 -6.90
CA ASP A 496 27.79 12.01 -6.46
C ASP A 496 28.91 12.73 -7.22
N LEU A 497 28.50 13.54 -8.20
CA LEU A 497 29.41 14.35 -9.01
C LEU A 497 30.34 15.25 -8.17
N LYS A 498 29.93 15.66 -6.96
CA LYS A 498 30.78 16.50 -6.09
C LYS A 498 31.93 15.70 -5.50
N LEU A 499 31.66 14.50 -4.97
CA LEU A 499 32.68 13.64 -4.37
C LEU A 499 33.68 13.16 -5.41
N GLU A 500 33.19 12.78 -6.60
CA GLU A 500 34.05 12.37 -7.71
C GLU A 500 34.92 13.56 -8.21
N GLU A 501 34.37 14.78 -8.24
CA GLU A 501 35.17 15.98 -8.55
C GLU A 501 36.27 16.27 -7.51
N GLU A 502 36.01 16.03 -6.23
CA GLU A 502 37.01 16.17 -5.16
C GLU A 502 38.11 15.10 -5.24
N GLN A 503 37.80 13.88 -5.70
CA GLN A 503 38.81 12.86 -5.98
C GLN A 503 39.74 13.30 -7.12
N TRP A 504 39.18 13.78 -8.23
CA TRP A 504 39.97 14.31 -9.34
C TRP A 504 40.86 15.48 -8.93
N LYS A 505 40.37 16.38 -8.08
CA LYS A 505 41.17 17.50 -7.53
C LYS A 505 42.36 17.03 -6.71
N ARG A 506 42.24 15.90 -6.00
CA ARG A 506 43.38 15.27 -5.27
C ARG A 506 44.42 14.66 -6.21
N GLU A 507 44.06 14.37 -7.46
CA GLU A 507 44.97 13.96 -8.53
C GLU A 507 45.45 15.13 -9.41
N ASP A 508 45.32 16.37 -8.90
CA ASP A 508 45.65 17.63 -9.60
C ASP A 508 44.86 17.88 -10.89
N ILE A 509 43.68 17.25 -11.03
CA ILE A 509 42.78 17.43 -12.17
C ILE A 509 41.66 18.39 -11.80
N THR A 510 41.56 19.49 -12.53
CA THR A 510 40.53 20.52 -12.34
C THR A 510 39.60 20.65 -13.53
N PHE A 511 38.37 21.11 -13.31
CA PHE A 511 37.35 21.22 -14.35
C PHE A 511 36.83 22.64 -14.48
N GLY A 512 36.59 23.10 -15.70
CA GLY A 512 35.98 24.41 -15.92
C GLY A 512 35.67 24.69 -17.38
N LYS A 513 35.23 25.92 -17.67
CA LYS A 513 35.09 26.39 -19.06
C LYS A 513 36.46 26.71 -19.65
N VAL A 514 36.59 26.66 -20.98
CA VAL A 514 37.81 27.08 -21.70
C VAL A 514 38.15 28.53 -21.38
N ARG A 515 39.43 28.82 -21.10
CA ARG A 515 39.98 30.17 -20.93
C ARG A 515 40.37 30.74 -22.30
N LYS A 516 40.39 32.07 -22.45
CA LYS A 516 40.76 32.73 -23.74
C LYS A 516 42.16 32.32 -24.23
N ALA A 517 43.12 32.11 -23.33
CA ALA A 517 44.48 31.68 -23.66
C ALA A 517 44.56 30.23 -24.19
N GLU A 518 43.56 29.40 -23.88
CA GLU A 518 43.53 27.97 -24.18
C GLU A 518 42.86 27.64 -25.52
N GLN A 519 42.21 28.62 -26.14
CA GLN A 519 41.43 28.46 -27.37
C GLN A 519 42.24 27.80 -28.50
N LYS A 520 43.45 28.30 -28.76
CA LYS A 520 44.34 27.76 -29.81
C LYS A 520 44.74 26.29 -29.58
N ALA A 521 44.83 25.87 -28.32
CA ALA A 521 45.18 24.49 -27.97
C ALA A 521 43.98 23.56 -28.20
N VAL A 522 42.77 23.99 -27.80
CA VAL A 522 41.53 23.23 -28.07
C VAL A 522 41.29 23.11 -29.56
N ASP A 523 41.51 24.17 -30.33
CA ASP A 523 41.39 24.17 -31.80
C ASP A 523 42.26 23.11 -32.44
N ARG A 524 43.55 23.11 -32.10
CA ARG A 524 44.52 22.13 -32.62
C ARG A 524 44.09 20.70 -32.29
N ILE A 525 43.75 20.43 -31.02
CA ILE A 525 43.33 19.09 -30.60
C ILE A 525 42.01 18.70 -31.30
N HIS A 526 41.09 19.63 -31.48
CA HIS A 526 39.82 19.38 -32.17
C HIS A 526 40.04 19.05 -33.65
N GLU A 527 40.85 19.82 -34.37
CA GLU A 527 41.18 19.59 -35.79
C GLU A 527 41.93 18.26 -36.01
N GLU A 528 42.85 17.91 -35.11
CA GLU A 528 43.61 16.65 -35.20
C GLU A 528 42.75 15.40 -34.90
N ASN A 529 41.72 15.53 -34.06
CA ASN A 529 40.95 14.37 -33.55
C ASN A 529 39.51 14.28 -34.09
N TYR A 530 38.94 15.35 -34.63
CA TYR A 530 37.57 15.39 -35.15
C TYR A 530 37.50 15.95 -36.57
N LYS A 531 37.04 15.12 -37.50
CA LYS A 531 36.51 15.56 -38.79
C LYS A 531 34.99 15.68 -38.67
N GLU A 532 34.50 16.78 -38.12
CA GLU A 532 33.06 17.03 -38.01
C GLU A 532 32.51 17.71 -39.27
N ILE A 533 31.31 17.28 -39.69
CA ILE A 533 30.58 17.88 -40.81
C ILE A 533 30.10 19.25 -40.38
N ASN A 534 30.71 20.29 -40.97
CA ASN A 534 30.43 21.72 -40.84
C ASN A 534 31.10 22.44 -39.66
N ASN A 535 32.31 22.97 -39.91
CA ASN A 535 33.07 23.87 -39.02
C ASN A 535 32.74 25.35 -39.28
N LYS A 536 31.51 25.79 -39.00
CA LYS A 536 31.21 27.24 -38.92
C LYS A 536 30.86 27.64 -37.50
N GLU A 537 31.64 28.61 -37.00
CA GLU A 537 31.59 29.29 -35.69
C GLU A 537 31.52 28.36 -34.46
N ILE A 538 32.70 27.98 -33.96
CA ILE A 538 32.84 27.27 -32.69
C ILE A 538 32.81 28.28 -31.54
N ASP A 539 31.80 28.21 -30.66
CA ASP A 539 31.81 28.95 -29.40
C ASP A 539 32.53 28.16 -28.30
N TYR A 540 33.79 28.52 -28.05
CA TYR A 540 34.66 27.88 -27.06
C TYR A 540 34.14 28.01 -25.62
N ARG A 541 33.26 28.97 -25.32
CA ARG A 541 32.65 29.11 -23.98
C ARG A 541 31.72 27.96 -23.62
N LYS A 542 31.32 27.14 -24.60
CA LYS A 542 30.46 25.96 -24.44
C LYS A 542 31.22 24.67 -24.15
N TYR A 543 32.56 24.72 -24.15
CA TYR A 543 33.40 23.58 -23.80
C TYR A 543 33.58 23.48 -22.29
N LEU A 544 33.40 22.27 -21.76
CA LEU A 544 33.89 21.87 -20.45
C LEU A 544 35.23 21.16 -20.67
N VAL A 545 36.27 21.61 -19.97
CA VAL A 545 37.62 21.04 -20.05
C VAL A 545 38.05 20.48 -18.70
N ALA A 546 38.83 19.40 -18.75
CA ALA A 546 39.64 18.88 -17.66
C ALA A 546 41.09 19.34 -17.86
N ARG A 547 41.71 19.87 -16.80
CA ARG A 547 43.10 20.34 -16.80
C ARG A 547 43.92 19.60 -15.77
N LYS A 548 45.15 19.24 -16.13
CA LYS A 548 46.19 18.82 -15.19
C LYS A 548 47.39 19.74 -15.40
N GLU A 549 47.86 20.41 -14.34
CA GLU A 549 48.97 21.38 -14.43
C GLU A 549 48.76 22.43 -15.55
N ASP A 550 47.54 22.95 -15.68
CA ASP A 550 47.10 23.88 -16.74
C ASP A 550 47.15 23.35 -18.20
N VAL A 551 47.47 22.07 -18.41
CA VAL A 551 47.37 21.39 -19.71
C VAL A 551 46.00 20.72 -19.85
N ILE A 552 45.37 20.85 -21.02
CA ILE A 552 44.06 20.24 -21.31
C ILE A 552 44.23 18.74 -21.56
N ILE A 553 43.67 17.93 -20.68
CA ILE A 553 43.73 16.46 -20.75
C ILE A 553 42.40 15.82 -21.18
N GLY A 554 41.33 16.62 -21.31
CA GLY A 554 40.05 16.17 -21.81
C GLY A 554 39.05 17.30 -21.98
N PHE A 555 38.08 17.14 -22.89
CA PHE A 555 37.02 18.12 -23.08
C PHE A 555 35.75 17.54 -23.70
N CYS A 556 34.63 18.22 -23.55
CA CYS A 556 33.40 17.99 -24.30
C CYS A 556 32.60 19.29 -24.46
N ARG A 557 31.67 19.35 -25.43
CA ARG A 557 30.82 20.54 -25.65
C ARG A 557 29.35 20.21 -25.79
N MET A 558 28.51 21.17 -25.46
CA MET A 558 27.08 21.15 -25.74
C MET A 558 26.74 22.11 -26.88
N VAL A 559 26.11 21.60 -27.94
CA VAL A 559 25.63 22.39 -29.08
C VAL A 559 24.11 22.49 -29.00
N GLU A 560 23.57 23.69 -29.19
CA GLU A 560 22.13 23.93 -29.26
C GLU A 560 21.75 24.24 -30.70
N HIS A 561 20.80 23.48 -31.23
CA HIS A 561 20.29 23.59 -32.60
C HIS A 561 18.96 24.36 -32.62
N GLU A 562 18.55 24.80 -33.81
CA GLU A 562 17.22 25.37 -34.04
C GLU A 562 16.12 24.44 -33.50
N GLY A 563 15.11 25.02 -32.83
CA GLY A 563 14.06 24.26 -32.13
C GLY A 563 14.41 23.87 -30.68
N GLY A 564 15.55 24.30 -30.14
CA GLY A 564 15.93 24.09 -28.74
C GLY A 564 16.46 22.68 -28.45
N HIS A 565 16.84 21.94 -29.49
CA HIS A 565 17.44 20.61 -29.35
C HIS A 565 18.93 20.72 -29.00
N ARG A 566 19.37 19.95 -28.01
CA ARG A 566 20.77 19.95 -27.56
C ARG A 566 21.49 18.68 -27.96
N GLU A 567 22.72 18.82 -28.44
CA GLU A 567 23.59 17.73 -28.87
C GLU A 567 24.93 17.80 -28.12
N LEU A 568 25.31 16.71 -27.47
CA LEU A 568 26.64 16.53 -26.89
C LEU A 568 27.62 16.18 -28.02
N LYS A 569 28.72 16.93 -28.15
CA LYS A 569 29.73 16.70 -29.19
C LYS A 569 31.16 16.78 -28.66
N SER A 570 32.08 16.26 -29.47
CA SER A 570 33.52 16.47 -29.35
C SER A 570 34.11 16.00 -28.00
N LEU A 571 33.68 14.84 -27.49
CA LEU A 571 34.20 14.26 -26.24
C LEU A 571 35.58 13.63 -26.46
N TRP A 572 36.62 14.33 -26.01
CA TRP A 572 38.02 13.90 -26.13
C TRP A 572 38.67 13.73 -24.76
N VAL A 573 39.58 12.76 -24.66
CA VAL A 573 40.40 12.47 -23.49
C VAL A 573 41.80 12.06 -23.97
N GLN A 574 42.83 12.59 -23.33
CA GLN A 574 44.24 12.28 -23.61
C GLN A 574 44.54 10.79 -23.35
N SER A 575 45.38 10.18 -24.17
CA SER A 575 45.55 8.72 -24.24
C SER A 575 46.04 8.06 -22.94
N ASP A 576 46.87 8.77 -22.17
CA ASP A 576 47.46 8.35 -20.89
C ASP A 576 46.44 8.30 -19.73
N VAL A 577 45.33 9.02 -19.84
CA VAL A 577 44.24 9.05 -18.85
C VAL A 577 42.98 8.35 -19.33
N ARG A 578 42.99 7.75 -20.53
CA ARG A 578 41.89 6.87 -21.00
C ARG A 578 41.80 5.63 -20.12
N GLY A 579 40.58 5.20 -19.80
CA GLY A 579 40.31 4.07 -18.90
C GLY A 579 40.11 4.44 -17.43
N LYS A 580 40.49 5.65 -17.00
CA LYS A 580 40.26 6.14 -15.63
C LYS A 580 38.89 6.81 -15.42
N HIS A 581 37.90 6.51 -16.25
CA HIS A 581 36.56 7.11 -16.19
C HIS A 581 36.42 8.64 -16.36
N LEU A 582 37.51 9.36 -16.70
CA LEU A 582 37.49 10.83 -16.89
C LEU A 582 36.48 11.30 -17.95
N GLY A 583 36.35 10.54 -19.05
CA GLY A 583 35.37 10.82 -20.11
C GLY A 583 33.93 10.71 -19.60
N GLN A 584 33.61 9.67 -18.81
CA GLN A 584 32.30 9.44 -18.24
C GLN A 584 31.92 10.57 -17.26
N PHE A 585 32.88 11.02 -16.47
CA PHE A 585 32.69 12.16 -15.57
C PHE A 585 32.40 13.45 -16.34
N LEU A 586 33.17 13.77 -17.39
CA LEU A 586 32.94 14.95 -18.23
C LEU A 586 31.54 14.97 -18.84
N VAL A 587 31.04 13.82 -19.33
CA VAL A 587 29.68 13.72 -19.86
C VAL A 587 28.63 13.94 -18.78
N ARG A 588 28.72 13.25 -17.63
CA ARG A 588 27.74 13.40 -16.53
C ARG A 588 27.74 14.83 -15.97
N LYS A 589 28.91 15.45 -15.83
CA LYS A 589 29.05 16.85 -15.41
C LYS A 589 28.43 17.80 -16.44
N MET A 590 28.68 17.60 -17.73
CA MET A 590 28.06 18.41 -18.78
C MET A 590 26.52 18.29 -18.77
N LEU A 591 25.98 17.08 -18.58
CA LEU A 591 24.53 16.86 -18.46
C LEU A 591 23.94 17.55 -17.22
N SER A 592 24.59 17.46 -16.06
CA SER A 592 24.13 18.14 -14.84
C SER A 592 24.04 19.67 -14.96
N MET A 593 24.83 20.27 -15.86
CA MET A 593 24.84 21.71 -16.10
C MET A 593 23.64 22.17 -16.96
N GLN A 594 22.89 21.25 -17.59
CA GLN A 594 21.78 21.59 -18.47
C GLN A 594 20.46 21.79 -17.71
N LYS A 595 20.22 23.01 -17.24
CA LYS A 595 18.92 23.38 -16.64
C LYS A 595 17.82 23.43 -17.72
N ASN A 596 16.60 23.04 -17.35
CA ASN A 596 15.37 23.12 -18.18
C ASN A 596 15.42 22.36 -19.52
N THR A 597 16.29 21.37 -19.67
CA THR A 597 16.39 20.56 -20.89
C THR A 597 15.62 19.24 -20.74
N LYS A 598 14.82 18.85 -21.74
CA LYS A 598 14.09 17.58 -21.72
C LYS A 598 14.89 16.42 -22.30
N LYS A 599 15.66 16.66 -23.37
CA LYS A 599 16.41 15.66 -24.13
C LYS A 599 17.76 16.20 -24.57
N VAL A 600 18.79 15.35 -24.55
CA VAL A 600 20.10 15.61 -25.17
C VAL A 600 20.41 14.47 -26.12
N TYR A 601 20.87 14.80 -27.32
CA TYR A 601 21.26 13.84 -28.35
C TYR A 601 22.77 13.67 -28.40
N VAL A 602 23.25 12.54 -28.87
CA VAL A 602 24.66 12.31 -29.18
C VAL A 602 24.76 11.49 -30.46
N THR A 603 25.63 11.90 -31.36
CA THR A 603 25.94 11.16 -32.59
C THR A 603 27.26 10.44 -32.38
N VAL A 604 27.26 9.11 -32.40
CA VAL A 604 28.42 8.29 -31.99
C VAL A 604 28.68 7.17 -32.98
N ARG A 605 29.93 6.71 -33.06
CA ARG A 605 30.27 5.49 -33.81
C ARG A 605 29.68 4.27 -33.10
N THR A 606 29.29 3.25 -33.86
CA THR A 606 28.72 2.00 -33.32
C THR A 606 29.60 1.37 -32.24
N SER A 607 30.94 1.47 -32.35
CA SER A 607 31.88 0.95 -31.34
C SER A 607 31.81 1.64 -29.97
N LEU A 608 31.16 2.81 -29.86
CA LEU A 608 30.99 3.56 -28.61
C LEU A 608 29.57 3.44 -28.05
N GLU A 609 28.72 2.60 -28.64
CA GLU A 609 27.33 2.43 -28.22
C GLU A 609 27.21 2.01 -26.74
N GLU A 610 27.96 0.99 -26.34
CA GLU A 610 27.95 0.47 -24.98
C GLU A 610 28.41 1.54 -23.96
N TYR A 611 29.44 2.32 -24.34
CA TYR A 611 29.96 3.41 -23.52
C TYR A 611 28.89 4.47 -23.21
N TYR A 612 28.13 4.92 -24.22
CA TYR A 612 27.08 5.92 -24.02
C TYR A 612 25.81 5.31 -23.40
N SER A 613 25.53 4.04 -23.65
CA SER A 613 24.46 3.29 -22.97
C SER A 613 24.66 3.26 -21.46
N ASN A 614 25.89 3.00 -21.01
CA ASN A 614 26.27 3.02 -19.60
C ASN A 614 26.13 4.41 -18.95
N LEU A 615 26.14 5.49 -19.75
CA LEU A 615 25.89 6.86 -19.31
C LEU A 615 24.40 7.24 -19.32
N GLY A 616 23.51 6.32 -19.71
CA GLY A 616 22.07 6.51 -19.75
C GLY A 616 21.51 6.97 -21.10
N PHE A 617 22.33 7.01 -22.16
CA PHE A 617 21.81 7.26 -23.50
C PHE A 617 21.17 6.00 -24.07
N ARG A 618 20.12 6.15 -24.88
CA ARG A 618 19.44 5.03 -25.55
C ARG A 618 19.26 5.28 -27.04
N HIS A 619 19.15 4.21 -27.82
CA HIS A 619 18.78 4.32 -29.23
C HIS A 619 17.47 5.09 -29.40
N THR A 620 17.42 5.92 -30.43
CA THR A 620 16.20 6.60 -30.82
C THR A 620 15.97 6.47 -32.31
N ASN A 621 14.78 6.01 -32.68
CA ASN A 621 14.29 6.02 -34.06
C ASN A 621 13.69 7.38 -34.43
N THR A 622 13.68 8.33 -33.49
CA THR A 622 13.16 9.70 -33.67
C THR A 622 14.22 10.69 -33.22
N HIS A 623 14.88 11.33 -34.18
CA HIS A 623 15.85 12.40 -33.95
C HIS A 623 15.44 13.67 -34.70
N PRO A 624 15.86 14.86 -34.23
CA PRO A 624 15.53 16.12 -34.89
C PRO A 624 15.95 16.12 -36.38
N PRO A 625 15.18 16.77 -37.28
CA PRO A 625 15.48 16.81 -38.72
C PRO A 625 16.88 17.32 -39.04
N ILE A 626 17.45 18.19 -38.20
CA ILE A 626 18.81 18.71 -38.35
C ILE A 626 19.89 17.64 -38.13
N VAL A 627 19.64 16.65 -37.27
CA VAL A 627 20.54 15.52 -37.01
C VAL A 627 20.45 14.53 -38.18
N GLU A 628 19.23 14.27 -38.68
CA GLU A 628 19.01 13.42 -39.86
C GLU A 628 19.68 13.97 -41.12
N LYS A 629 19.52 15.27 -41.38
CA LYS A 629 20.14 15.94 -42.52
C LYS A 629 21.66 15.84 -42.48
N LYS A 630 22.27 15.92 -41.29
CA LYS A 630 23.72 15.77 -41.09
C LYS A 630 24.20 14.34 -41.32
N LEU A 631 23.48 13.32 -40.85
CA LEU A 631 23.80 11.92 -41.10
C LEU A 631 23.77 11.59 -42.59
N ARG A 632 22.75 12.05 -43.32
CA ARG A 632 22.66 11.85 -44.78
C ARG A 632 23.79 12.55 -45.57
N ILE A 633 24.34 13.64 -45.03
CA ILE A 633 25.52 14.31 -45.62
C ILE A 633 26.79 13.50 -45.29
N ALA A 634 26.90 12.98 -44.06
CA ALA A 634 28.00 12.14 -43.60
C ALA A 634 28.14 10.86 -44.44
N GLU A 635 27.01 10.20 -44.72
CA GLU A 635 26.94 8.97 -45.50
C GLU A 635 27.40 9.16 -46.96
N LYS A 636 27.39 10.40 -47.47
CA LYS A 636 27.84 10.74 -48.81
C LYS A 636 29.33 11.13 -48.88
N GLU A 637 29.99 11.37 -47.75
CA GLU A 637 31.42 11.68 -47.68
C GLU A 637 32.26 10.40 -47.58
N LYS A 638 33.24 10.23 -48.48
CA LYS A 638 34.14 9.07 -48.47
C LYS A 638 35.02 9.08 -47.21
N GLY A 639 34.94 8.00 -46.41
CA GLY A 639 35.82 7.77 -45.25
C GLY A 639 35.22 8.08 -43.88
N VAL A 640 33.92 8.41 -43.80
CA VAL A 640 33.22 8.63 -42.52
C VAL A 640 32.45 7.36 -42.13
N PRO A 641 32.77 6.70 -41.01
CA PRO A 641 32.05 5.50 -40.57
C PRO A 641 30.60 5.83 -40.17
N PRO A 642 29.64 4.89 -40.37
CA PRO A 642 28.24 5.11 -40.02
C PRO A 642 28.10 5.39 -38.51
N GLY A 643 27.41 6.47 -38.18
CA GLY A 643 27.12 6.87 -36.81
C GLY A 643 25.69 6.51 -36.43
N ILE A 644 25.48 6.13 -35.17
CA ILE A 644 24.15 5.97 -34.57
C ILE A 644 23.79 7.22 -33.76
N VAL A 645 22.50 7.53 -33.65
CA VAL A 645 22.00 8.60 -32.78
C VAL A 645 21.44 8.00 -31.52
N MET A 646 21.94 8.47 -30.39
CA MET A 646 21.41 8.11 -29.08
C MET A 646 20.85 9.34 -28.37
N VAL A 647 19.91 9.14 -27.44
CA VAL A 647 19.23 10.19 -26.69
C VAL A 647 19.29 9.93 -25.20
N TYR A 648 19.53 10.99 -24.42
CA TYR A 648 19.40 11.04 -22.97
C TYR A 648 18.14 11.83 -22.62
N ILE A 649 17.24 11.26 -21.82
CA ILE A 649 15.94 11.88 -21.48
C ILE A 649 15.89 12.16 -19.98
N TYR A 650 15.88 13.43 -19.58
CA TYR A 650 15.98 13.81 -18.16
C TYR A 650 14.84 13.28 -17.29
N ALA A 651 13.64 13.09 -17.86
CA ALA A 651 12.52 12.49 -17.14
C ALA A 651 12.79 11.04 -16.72
N ASP A 652 13.53 10.28 -17.54
CA ASP A 652 13.89 8.88 -17.29
C ASP A 652 14.99 8.76 -16.22
N HIS A 653 15.63 9.89 -15.86
CA HIS A 653 16.74 9.98 -14.90
C HIS A 653 16.42 10.86 -13.69
N LYS A 654 15.13 11.02 -13.34
CA LYS A 654 14.74 11.64 -12.06
C LYS A 654 15.38 10.86 -10.90
N LYS A 655 15.99 11.59 -9.95
CA LYS A 655 16.66 11.02 -8.79
C LYS A 655 15.61 10.30 -7.92
N ASP A 656 15.59 8.97 -7.97
CA ASP A 656 14.73 8.17 -7.10
C ASP A 656 15.28 8.29 -5.67
N ILE A 657 14.53 8.96 -4.79
CA ILE A 657 14.92 9.23 -3.41
C ILE A 657 15.22 7.91 -2.68
N SER A 658 14.43 6.86 -2.93
CA SER A 658 14.62 5.55 -2.28
C SER A 658 15.94 4.86 -2.64
N LEU A 659 16.47 5.13 -3.84
CA LEU A 659 17.76 4.59 -4.32
C LEU A 659 18.91 5.55 -4.03
N SER A 660 18.62 6.79 -3.67
CA SER A 660 19.63 7.83 -3.46
C SER A 660 19.99 8.07 -2.01
N GLU A 661 19.18 7.60 -1.06
CA GLU A 661 19.49 7.63 0.36
C GLU A 661 20.47 6.50 0.74
N LYS A 662 21.49 6.85 1.53
CA LYS A 662 22.44 5.87 2.10
C LYS A 662 21.75 5.11 3.24
N PRO A 663 21.77 3.77 3.26
CA PRO A 663 21.34 2.98 4.41
C PRO A 663 22.40 2.96 5.52
N ASP A 664 21.94 2.83 6.75
CA ASP A 664 22.80 2.70 7.94
C ASP A 664 23.14 1.22 8.21
N LEU A 665 22.32 0.28 7.71
CA LEU A 665 22.53 -1.16 7.81
C LEU A 665 21.88 -1.89 6.63
N LEU A 666 22.63 -2.84 6.04
CA LEU A 666 22.12 -3.78 5.03
C LEU A 666 21.89 -5.15 5.67
N LEU A 667 20.69 -5.70 5.51
CA LEU A 667 20.31 -7.05 5.92
C LEU A 667 20.11 -7.93 4.69
N ILE A 668 20.88 -9.02 4.59
CA ILE A 668 20.79 -9.99 3.50
C ILE A 668 20.05 -11.23 4.01
N ASP A 669 18.98 -11.65 3.34
CA ASP A 669 18.31 -12.94 3.59
C ASP A 669 19.17 -14.07 3.00
N GLY A 670 20.09 -14.58 3.82
CA GLY A 670 21.07 -15.55 3.39
C GLY A 670 22.20 -15.73 4.41
N GLY A 671 22.91 -16.84 4.26
CA GLY A 671 24.06 -17.16 5.11
C GLY A 671 25.34 -16.47 4.65
N LYS A 672 26.49 -17.01 5.10
CA LYS A 672 27.82 -16.47 4.78
C LYS A 672 28.11 -16.26 3.30
N GLY A 673 27.62 -17.15 2.43
CA GLY A 673 27.84 -17.04 0.99
C GLY A 673 27.24 -15.77 0.42
N GLN A 674 25.95 -15.51 0.72
CA GLN A 674 25.23 -14.33 0.25
C GLN A 674 25.81 -13.05 0.87
N LEU A 675 26.19 -13.12 2.15
CA LEU A 675 26.89 -12.02 2.81
C LEU A 675 28.22 -11.69 2.10
N GLY A 676 28.99 -12.71 1.71
CA GLY A 676 30.25 -12.54 0.97
C GLY A 676 30.05 -11.82 -0.37
N SER A 677 28.99 -12.15 -1.11
CA SER A 677 28.60 -11.43 -2.33
C SER A 677 28.30 -9.96 -2.07
N ALA A 678 27.60 -9.65 -0.98
CA ALA A 678 27.31 -8.27 -0.61
C ALA A 678 28.58 -7.47 -0.25
N VAL A 679 29.47 -8.06 0.55
CA VAL A 679 30.76 -7.47 0.93
C VAL A 679 31.63 -7.19 -0.31
N LYS A 680 31.66 -8.11 -1.28
CA LYS A 680 32.38 -7.93 -2.54
C LYS A 680 31.90 -6.70 -3.30
N VAL A 681 30.58 -6.51 -3.43
CA VAL A 681 30.00 -5.34 -4.14
C VAL A 681 30.26 -4.03 -3.37
N LEU A 682 30.17 -4.04 -2.04
CA LEU A 682 30.49 -2.85 -1.23
C LEU A 682 31.96 -2.41 -1.41
N LYS A 683 32.90 -3.37 -1.41
CA LYS A 683 34.33 -3.10 -1.67
C LYS A 683 34.57 -2.54 -3.06
N GLU A 684 33.87 -3.04 -4.08
CA GLU A 684 33.98 -2.51 -5.45
C GLU A 684 33.56 -1.04 -5.57
N TYR A 685 32.52 -0.65 -4.84
CA TYR A 685 32.05 0.75 -4.82
C TYR A 685 32.74 1.61 -3.75
N ASN A 686 33.68 1.07 -3.00
CA ASN A 686 34.34 1.72 -1.87
C ASN A 686 33.34 2.34 -0.87
N LEU A 687 32.26 1.61 -0.57
CA LEU A 687 31.21 2.03 0.34
C LEU A 687 31.40 1.40 1.72
N ASP A 688 31.56 2.26 2.72
CA ASP A 688 31.57 1.86 4.13
C ASP A 688 30.13 1.89 4.68
N ILE A 689 29.45 0.74 4.54
CA ILE A 689 28.09 0.50 5.03
C ILE A 689 28.09 -0.84 5.77
N PRO A 690 27.67 -0.88 7.04
CA PRO A 690 27.49 -2.13 7.77
C PRO A 690 26.53 -3.08 7.05
N VAL A 691 26.91 -4.36 6.92
CA VAL A 691 26.11 -5.40 6.29
C VAL A 691 26.09 -6.66 7.13
N ILE A 692 24.93 -7.32 7.22
CA ILE A 692 24.72 -8.54 7.98
C ILE A 692 23.95 -9.57 7.16
N GLY A 693 24.24 -10.85 7.38
CA GLY A 693 23.46 -11.97 6.86
C GLY A 693 22.59 -12.59 7.95
N LEU A 694 21.36 -12.96 7.62
CA LEU A 694 20.46 -13.68 8.55
C LEU A 694 20.00 -14.99 7.93
N ALA A 695 20.44 -16.13 8.48
CA ALA A 695 20.06 -17.45 7.95
C ALA A 695 18.70 -17.93 8.46
N LYS A 696 17.99 -18.70 7.62
CA LYS A 696 16.59 -19.08 7.82
C LYS A 696 16.35 -20.21 8.83
N GLN A 697 17.29 -21.14 9.02
CA GLN A 697 17.07 -22.34 9.84
C GLN A 697 17.25 -22.10 11.35
N GLU A 698 18.23 -21.29 11.76
CA GLU A 698 18.55 -21.05 13.18
C GLU A 698 18.53 -19.56 13.57
N GLU A 699 18.14 -18.67 12.64
CA GLU A 699 18.17 -17.21 12.82
C GLU A 699 19.54 -16.67 13.26
N GLU A 700 20.57 -17.38 12.84
CA GLU A 700 21.96 -17.04 13.05
C GLU A 700 22.33 -15.77 12.28
N LEU A 701 22.89 -14.83 13.01
CA LEU A 701 23.41 -13.56 12.50
C LEU A 701 24.86 -13.74 12.07
N PHE A 702 25.18 -13.41 10.82
CA PHE A 702 26.53 -13.44 10.27
C PHE A 702 27.05 -12.03 10.05
N LEU A 703 28.25 -11.75 10.58
CA LEU A 703 29.00 -10.53 10.29
C LEU A 703 30.11 -10.79 9.25
N PRO A 704 30.51 -9.78 8.47
CA PRO A 704 31.71 -9.83 7.65
C PRO A 704 32.93 -10.22 8.49
N ASP A 705 33.82 -11.02 7.90
CA ASP A 705 35.12 -11.40 8.48
C ASP A 705 35.04 -12.16 9.84
N THR A 706 33.86 -12.62 10.25
CA THR A 706 33.67 -13.48 11.44
C THR A 706 33.44 -14.96 11.07
N PRO A 707 34.19 -15.90 11.67
CA PRO A 707 34.08 -17.32 11.35
C PRO A 707 32.88 -18.01 12.01
N HIS A 708 32.24 -17.41 13.02
CA HIS A 708 31.10 -17.98 13.73
C HIS A 708 29.92 -17.00 13.78
N PRO A 709 28.68 -17.49 13.72
CA PRO A 709 27.51 -16.63 13.86
C PRO A 709 27.45 -16.03 15.26
N ILE A 710 26.89 -14.83 15.36
CA ILE A 710 26.61 -14.18 16.64
C ILE A 710 25.25 -14.65 17.14
N PRO A 711 25.16 -15.28 18.33
CA PRO A 711 23.89 -15.63 18.91
C PRO A 711 23.22 -14.37 19.46
N LEU A 712 22.07 -13.99 18.88
CA LEU A 712 21.15 -13.08 19.54
C LEU A 712 20.25 -13.89 20.49
N PRO A 713 19.89 -13.37 21.68
CA PRO A 713 18.91 -14.03 22.55
C PRO A 713 17.59 -14.20 21.80
N LYS A 714 17.02 -15.42 21.80
CA LYS A 714 15.80 -15.79 21.06
C LYS A 714 14.58 -14.89 21.35
N ASP A 715 14.58 -14.24 22.50
CA ASP A 715 13.52 -13.33 22.96
C ASP A 715 13.90 -11.84 22.85
N SER A 716 15.06 -11.51 22.26
CA SER A 716 15.53 -10.13 22.10
C SER A 716 14.70 -9.34 21.10
N GLN A 717 14.52 -8.05 21.38
CA GLN A 717 13.76 -7.19 20.48
C GLN A 717 14.53 -6.93 19.17
N ALA A 718 15.86 -6.92 19.20
CA ALA A 718 16.71 -6.85 18.02
C ALA A 718 16.44 -8.01 17.03
N GLN A 719 16.35 -9.24 17.53
CA GLN A 719 16.07 -10.41 16.69
C GLN A 719 14.68 -10.32 16.04
N PHE A 720 13.65 -9.93 16.80
CA PHE A 720 12.30 -9.74 16.23
C PHE A 720 12.26 -8.63 15.18
N LEU A 721 13.04 -7.56 15.33
CA LEU A 721 13.13 -6.50 14.34
C LEU A 721 13.77 -7.02 13.04
N LEU A 722 14.90 -7.73 13.13
CA LEU A 722 15.57 -8.32 11.96
C LEU A 722 14.67 -9.33 11.24
N GLN A 723 13.97 -10.19 11.98
CA GLN A 723 12.98 -11.12 11.42
C GLN A 723 11.87 -10.39 10.67
N ARG A 724 11.33 -9.31 11.23
CA ARG A 724 10.28 -8.52 10.57
C ARG A 724 10.77 -7.93 9.25
N ILE A 725 11.99 -7.40 9.21
CA ILE A 725 12.58 -6.83 7.99
C ILE A 725 12.78 -7.93 6.93
N ARG A 726 13.33 -9.08 7.30
CA ARG A 726 13.48 -10.25 6.41
C ARG A 726 12.12 -10.70 5.86
N ASN A 727 11.16 -10.94 6.75
CA ASN A 727 9.83 -11.41 6.38
C ASN A 727 9.10 -10.41 5.48
N GLU A 728 9.36 -9.11 5.65
CA GLU A 728 8.80 -8.05 4.82
C GLU A 728 9.41 -8.01 3.42
N ALA A 729 10.73 -8.21 3.29
CA ALA A 729 11.39 -8.42 2.00
C ALA A 729 10.80 -9.64 1.28
N HIS A 730 10.71 -10.77 1.98
CA HIS A 730 10.12 -12.00 1.47
C HIS A 730 8.63 -11.85 1.07
N ARG A 731 7.83 -11.14 1.88
CA ARG A 731 6.42 -10.83 1.57
C ARG A 731 6.32 -9.98 0.30
N PHE A 732 7.13 -8.94 0.20
CA PHE A 732 7.14 -8.04 -0.95
C PHE A 732 7.54 -8.78 -2.24
N ALA A 733 8.54 -9.66 -2.18
CA ALA A 733 8.92 -10.53 -3.30
C ALA A 733 7.73 -11.39 -3.76
N ASN A 734 7.03 -12.05 -2.82
CA ASN A 734 5.89 -12.91 -3.11
C ASN A 734 4.68 -12.16 -3.71
N GLU A 735 4.36 -10.97 -3.23
CA GLU A 735 3.28 -10.15 -3.79
C GLU A 735 3.60 -9.69 -5.21
N HIS A 736 4.85 -9.28 -5.46
CA HIS A 736 5.30 -8.88 -6.78
C HIS A 736 5.32 -10.07 -7.76
N ARG A 737 5.71 -11.26 -7.28
CA ARG A 737 5.61 -12.54 -8.00
C ARG A 737 4.17 -12.82 -8.45
N LYS A 738 3.18 -12.72 -7.54
CA LYS A 738 1.76 -12.95 -7.87
C LYS A 738 1.26 -11.97 -8.94
N LYS A 739 1.61 -10.69 -8.83
CA LYS A 739 1.24 -9.67 -9.84
C LYS A 739 1.87 -9.94 -11.21
N ARG A 740 3.13 -10.39 -11.26
CA ARG A 740 3.81 -10.72 -12.51
C ARG A 740 3.31 -12.00 -13.15
N ILE A 741 3.06 -13.05 -12.39
CA ILE A 741 2.42 -14.28 -12.90
C ILE A 741 1.07 -13.94 -13.52
N ALA A 742 0.26 -13.10 -12.85
CA ALA A 742 -0.99 -12.62 -13.42
C ALA A 742 -0.76 -11.85 -14.73
N LYS A 743 0.23 -10.95 -14.79
CA LYS A 743 0.55 -10.15 -15.99
C LYS A 743 1.11 -10.99 -17.16
N HIS A 744 1.97 -11.98 -16.89
CA HIS A 744 2.53 -12.87 -17.91
C HIS A 744 1.51 -13.89 -18.41
N ALA A 745 0.67 -14.47 -17.53
CA ALA A 745 -0.45 -15.31 -17.94
C ALA A 745 -1.45 -14.53 -18.82
N ILE A 746 -1.60 -13.23 -18.56
CA ILE A 746 -2.42 -12.30 -19.35
C ILE A 746 -1.77 -11.96 -20.71
N SER A 747 -0.43 -11.89 -20.80
CA SER A 747 0.30 -11.63 -22.06
C SER A 747 0.36 -12.87 -22.96
N SER A 748 0.69 -14.04 -22.38
CA SER A 748 0.93 -15.29 -23.11
C SER A 748 -0.31 -15.80 -23.86
N ALA A 749 -1.52 -15.65 -23.30
CA ALA A 749 -2.75 -16.07 -23.99
C ALA A 749 -3.07 -15.22 -25.24
N LEU A 750 -2.56 -13.98 -25.30
CA LEU A 750 -2.72 -13.09 -26.46
C LEU A 750 -1.53 -13.20 -27.43
N ASP A 751 -0.43 -13.85 -27.03
CA ASP A 751 0.78 -14.01 -27.85
C ASP A 751 0.57 -15.03 -28.99
N ASP A 752 -0.31 -16.02 -28.77
CA ASP A 752 -0.62 -17.07 -29.75
C ASP A 752 -1.69 -16.67 -30.78
N VAL A 753 -2.25 -15.45 -30.69
CA VAL A 753 -3.32 -14.99 -31.59
C VAL A 753 -2.74 -14.37 -32.87
N PRO A 754 -2.95 -14.97 -34.05
CA PRO A 754 -2.43 -14.45 -35.32
C PRO A 754 -2.93 -13.05 -35.63
N GLY A 755 -2.02 -12.13 -35.95
CA GLY A 755 -2.36 -10.76 -36.35
C GLY A 755 -2.55 -9.76 -35.20
N ILE A 756 -2.40 -10.17 -33.94
CA ILE A 756 -2.43 -9.26 -32.78
C ILE A 756 -1.00 -8.95 -32.33
N GLY A 757 -0.50 -7.76 -32.72
CA GLY A 757 0.82 -7.26 -32.33
C GLY A 757 0.85 -6.56 -30.96
N GLU A 758 2.04 -6.29 -30.45
CA GLU A 758 2.30 -5.77 -29.08
C GLU A 758 1.50 -4.50 -28.71
N LYS A 759 1.39 -3.55 -29.65
CA LYS A 759 0.59 -2.33 -29.44
C LYS A 759 -0.90 -2.62 -29.23
N MET A 760 -1.43 -3.62 -29.93
CA MET A 760 -2.84 -3.97 -29.87
C MET A 760 -3.16 -4.76 -28.59
N LYS A 761 -2.23 -5.62 -28.16
CA LYS A 761 -2.31 -6.31 -26.84
C LYS A 761 -2.39 -5.30 -25.72
N GLN A 762 -1.51 -4.28 -25.73
CA GLN A 762 -1.54 -3.22 -24.74
C GLN A 762 -2.86 -2.43 -24.77
N ALA A 763 -3.43 -2.16 -25.95
CA ALA A 763 -4.73 -1.49 -26.06
C ALA A 763 -5.88 -2.33 -25.47
N LEU A 764 -5.94 -3.62 -25.78
CA LEU A 764 -6.93 -4.55 -25.23
C LEU A 764 -6.80 -4.70 -23.71
N LEU A 765 -5.58 -4.87 -23.19
CA LEU A 765 -5.34 -5.00 -21.76
C LEU A 765 -5.58 -3.71 -20.98
N THR A 766 -5.29 -2.55 -21.59
CA THR A 766 -5.60 -1.26 -20.97
C THR A 766 -7.11 -1.03 -20.90
N ARG A 767 -7.87 -1.49 -21.89
CA ARG A 767 -9.33 -1.31 -21.93
C ARG A 767 -10.08 -2.30 -21.05
N PHE A 768 -9.73 -3.58 -21.10
CA PHE A 768 -10.48 -4.67 -20.48
C PHE A 768 -9.81 -5.23 -19.21
N GLY A 769 -8.55 -4.89 -18.95
CA GLY A 769 -7.84 -5.19 -17.71
C GLY A 769 -7.33 -6.63 -17.56
N SER A 770 -8.00 -7.62 -18.14
CA SER A 770 -7.58 -9.03 -18.11
C SER A 770 -8.06 -9.81 -19.34
N VAL A 771 -7.40 -10.94 -19.65
CA VAL A 771 -7.79 -11.84 -20.76
C VAL A 771 -9.20 -12.40 -20.57
N ARG A 772 -9.59 -12.70 -19.34
CA ARG A 772 -10.95 -13.17 -19.03
C ARG A 772 -12.01 -12.12 -19.39
N ASN A 773 -11.74 -10.86 -19.09
CA ASN A 773 -12.65 -9.77 -19.46
C ASN A 773 -12.66 -9.54 -20.97
N ILE A 774 -11.57 -9.85 -21.69
CA ILE A 774 -11.53 -9.81 -23.15
C ILE A 774 -12.37 -10.96 -23.75
N GLN A 775 -12.34 -12.14 -23.15
CA GLN A 775 -13.20 -13.28 -23.53
C GLN A 775 -14.69 -12.96 -23.30
N GLU A 776 -15.02 -12.35 -22.15
CA GLU A 776 -16.39 -12.03 -21.76
C GLU A 776 -16.94 -10.74 -22.43
N ALA A 777 -16.08 -9.88 -23.00
CA ALA A 777 -16.47 -8.66 -23.69
C ALA A 777 -17.32 -8.94 -24.94
N SER A 778 -18.20 -8.01 -25.31
CA SER A 778 -19.03 -8.15 -26.51
C SER A 778 -18.23 -7.93 -27.81
N ASP A 779 -18.66 -8.52 -28.92
CA ASP A 779 -18.01 -8.35 -30.22
C ASP A 779 -18.02 -6.88 -30.70
N GLU A 780 -19.05 -6.10 -30.34
CA GLU A 780 -19.11 -4.65 -30.64
C GLU A 780 -18.05 -3.85 -29.88
N GLU A 781 -17.79 -4.19 -28.61
CA GLU A 781 -16.79 -3.52 -27.80
C GLU A 781 -15.36 -3.84 -28.27
N LEU A 782 -15.12 -5.06 -28.73
CA LEU A 782 -13.83 -5.48 -29.26
C LEU A 782 -13.54 -4.85 -30.64
N ARG A 783 -14.56 -4.67 -31.50
CA ARG A 783 -14.41 -4.01 -32.82
C ARG A 783 -13.92 -2.57 -32.75
N ASN A 784 -14.11 -1.90 -31.61
CA ASN A 784 -13.58 -0.55 -31.40
C ASN A 784 -12.04 -0.51 -31.32
N ILE A 785 -11.40 -1.68 -31.12
CA ILE A 785 -9.94 -1.79 -30.92
C ILE A 785 -9.31 -2.66 -32.02
N ILE A 786 -9.97 -3.73 -32.47
CA ILE A 786 -9.42 -4.70 -33.44
C ILE A 786 -10.29 -4.84 -34.70
N SER A 787 -9.68 -5.22 -35.83
CA SER A 787 -10.40 -5.46 -37.08
C SER A 787 -11.22 -6.76 -37.05
N ASP A 788 -12.20 -6.92 -37.95
CA ASP A 788 -13.03 -8.14 -38.01
C ASP A 788 -12.20 -9.42 -38.24
N THR A 789 -11.09 -9.32 -38.97
CA THR A 789 -10.14 -10.44 -39.18
C THR A 789 -9.43 -10.83 -37.88
N GLN A 790 -9.05 -9.84 -37.08
CA GLN A 790 -8.40 -10.03 -35.78
C GLN A 790 -9.39 -10.48 -34.70
N LEU A 791 -10.63 -10.00 -34.74
CA LEU A 791 -11.70 -10.44 -33.84
C LEU A 791 -11.97 -11.93 -34.00
N LYS A 792 -12.04 -12.41 -35.24
CA LYS A 792 -12.23 -13.83 -35.52
C LYS A 792 -11.05 -14.67 -35.02
N ALA A 793 -9.82 -14.19 -35.21
CA ALA A 793 -8.63 -14.85 -34.66
C ALA A 793 -8.64 -14.86 -33.13
N LEU A 794 -9.00 -13.74 -32.49
CA LEU A 794 -9.11 -13.60 -31.05
C LEU A 794 -10.12 -14.59 -30.46
N ARG A 795 -11.32 -14.71 -31.04
CA ARG A 795 -12.37 -15.65 -30.61
C ARG A 795 -12.07 -17.12 -30.87
N THR A 796 -11.11 -17.40 -31.75
CA THR A 796 -10.72 -18.78 -32.07
C THR A 796 -9.63 -19.28 -31.13
N HIS A 797 -8.78 -18.38 -30.62
CA HIS A 797 -7.62 -18.71 -29.79
C HIS A 797 -7.82 -18.44 -28.29
N LEU A 798 -8.80 -17.61 -27.91
CA LEU A 798 -9.25 -17.36 -26.54
C LEU A 798 -10.66 -17.88 -26.34
#